data_AF-A0A3C0ERW9-F1
#
_entry.id   AF-A0A3C0ERW9-F1
#
_cell.length_a   1.000
_cell.length_b   1.000
_cell.length_c   1.000
_cell.angle_alpha   90.00
_cell.angle_beta   90.00
_cell.angle_gamma   90.00
#
_symmetry.space_group_name_H-M   'P 1'
#
loop_
_entity.id
_entity.type
_entity.pdbx_description
1 polymer ?
#
loop_
_entity_poly.entity_id
_entity_poly.type
_entity_poly.pdbx_seq_one_letter_code
_entity_poly.pdbx_strand_id
1 'polypeptide(L)'
;MTGLVMKTCWILIVSTLLAGITLPAFAMEQAVPADDMVESIGVCTHWTYMDTPYGKQFPKAKQLLKELGVRYIRDRFTAPNMEIYRDLGVKTTAIVMPDMSKYLDLIRQNPEAIAAIEGPNETNIWPIKYKGLEGFPRATRLFQDDLYKIIKSDPLIKHIPVIATSTAYRGNNTPLAPLTSFDFAVIHSYPNGRSPSNLQPTLDNAQKILGINQSAKRIIATEAGYHTAYGMGPRESQGTTELAKSKLIPRMLAEYFKHGVVRTHIYEFICTHEHQNASGKRAEAKFGLVTHYMTPTSSYTAMKNYIAILKDPNTDFSPQALELTIKASSDTVHHLLMQKADGTYYLLLWNDVEVYNQDFHHPDYGMDIYNVDVPVTVSLPNVPVSKVQLYRPTISDQPMSQLQASEQLKLDVPDDMLIVAFQLPKVTKQAVSPPRNITATTTSHDIHLSWDAPVKTPSIKGYFVSRLGQPLGFTDQTQFSDTVTLPGIGYTYTVSAVDTFGNVSDPVQYMAMTKANFPDIIVTNVSMQPQNLQAGDQVSFKATIKNIGKYASPAITHGIAFRIDNRVVCWSDNYETPLEPGKEITLAANAGPGSNKHWLASSGKHTLTAHVDDQDRFREDDESNNILKQTFTIQDQSLSTHPDLVVTQVNTSPATPKVGDVVSFTAVVKNDSGNDMPLSKIGVAFRIDRKITAWGVVQKPLKAGQSITIKANGGPQKTPTWISDGKAHELVAHVDDINRIAESNEKNTKMTVKIQAAQ
;
A
#
# COMPACT_ATOMS: atom_id res chain seq x y z
N MET A 1 41.82 22.27 10.20
CA MET A 1 41.11 22.19 8.91
C MET A 1 40.21 20.97 9.01
N THR A 2 39.01 21.14 9.58
CA THR A 2 37.71 21.29 8.86
C THR A 2 37.31 19.99 8.15
N GLY A 3 36.21 19.32 8.46
CA GLY A 3 35.10 19.58 9.38
C GLY A 3 33.98 18.60 9.04
N LEU A 4 33.31 18.04 10.04
CA LEU A 4 32.09 17.25 9.88
C LEU A 4 31.03 17.89 10.77
N VAL A 5 30.01 18.49 10.14
CA VAL A 5 28.92 19.20 10.82
C VAL A 5 27.81 18.22 11.13
N MET A 6 27.58 18.02 12.42
CA MET A 6 26.41 17.39 13.03
C MET A 6 25.34 18.47 13.18
N LYS A 7 24.18 18.35 12.52
CA LYS A 7 23.06 19.28 12.67
C LYS A 7 22.09 18.77 13.73
N THR A 8 22.23 19.27 14.95
CA THR A 8 21.19 19.29 15.97
C THR A 8 20.38 20.59 15.80
N CYS A 9 19.06 20.49 15.59
CA CYS A 9 18.17 21.65 15.61
C CYS A 9 17.90 22.06 17.07
N TRP A 10 18.39 23.23 17.45
CA TRP A 10 18.06 23.89 18.71
C TRP A 10 16.90 24.85 18.49
N ILE A 11 15.86 24.74 19.32
CA ILE A 11 14.81 25.76 19.47
C ILE A 11 15.47 26.95 20.19
N LEU A 12 15.54 28.10 19.52
CA LEU A 12 16.08 29.33 20.07
C LEU A 12 15.00 30.03 20.88
N ILE A 13 15.03 29.92 22.21
CA ILE A 13 14.29 30.81 23.11
C ILE A 13 15.17 32.03 23.34
N VAL A 14 14.77 33.19 22.81
CA VAL A 14 15.36 34.48 23.18
C VAL A 14 14.86 34.83 24.58
N SER A 15 15.71 34.68 25.60
CA SER A 15 15.44 35.15 26.96
C SER A 15 16.27 36.40 27.27
N THR A 16 15.60 37.55 27.33
CA THR A 16 16.14 38.74 28.01
C THR A 16 16.11 38.50 29.52
N LEU A 17 17.27 38.58 30.17
CA LEU A 17 17.42 38.49 31.63
C LEU A 17 16.66 39.62 32.33
N LEU A 18 15.59 39.26 33.03
CA LEU A 18 15.17 39.90 34.28
C LEU A 18 14.95 38.78 35.28
N ALA A 19 15.63 38.87 36.43
CA ALA A 19 15.45 37.96 37.56
C ALA A 19 14.06 38.18 38.17
N GLY A 20 13.05 37.58 37.53
CA GLY A 20 11.73 37.35 38.07
C GLY A 20 11.57 35.85 38.31
N ILE A 21 10.89 35.48 39.38
CA ILE A 21 10.48 34.10 39.66
C ILE A 21 9.70 33.60 38.43
N THR A 22 10.33 32.80 37.57
CA THR A 22 9.63 32.10 36.50
C THR A 22 8.83 30.99 37.17
N LEU A 23 7.57 31.27 37.50
CA LEU A 23 6.61 30.22 37.78
C LEU A 23 6.64 29.25 36.61
N PRO A 24 6.64 27.92 36.83
CA PRO A 24 6.53 26.98 35.73
C PRO A 24 5.27 27.32 34.95
N ALA A 25 5.41 27.62 33.65
CA ALA A 25 4.27 27.81 32.78
C ALA A 25 3.48 26.50 32.75
N PHE A 26 2.21 26.56 33.15
CA PHE A 26 1.32 25.41 33.07
C PHE A 26 0.88 25.20 31.63
N ALA A 27 0.74 23.94 31.21
CA ALA A 27 0.25 23.59 29.89
C ALA A 27 -1.25 23.28 29.96
N MET A 28 -1.99 23.74 28.96
CA MET A 28 -3.38 23.34 28.81
C MET A 28 -3.46 22.09 27.92
N GLU A 29 -4.20 21.08 28.35
CA GLU A 29 -4.40 19.84 27.63
C GLU A 29 -5.89 19.56 27.43
N GLN A 30 -6.25 19.17 26.21
CA GLN A 30 -7.61 18.77 25.89
C GLN A 30 -7.80 17.31 26.28
N ALA A 31 -8.71 17.04 27.21
CA ALA A 31 -9.12 15.67 27.46
C ALA A 31 -9.89 15.11 26.25
N VAL A 32 -9.75 13.80 26.02
CA VAL A 32 -10.63 13.04 25.11
C VAL A 32 -11.65 12.22 25.92
N PRO A 33 -12.79 11.79 25.35
CA PRO A 33 -13.68 10.87 26.04
C PRO A 33 -12.94 9.57 26.38
N ALA A 34 -13.02 9.09 27.62
CA ALA A 34 -12.38 7.84 28.02
C ALA A 34 -12.92 6.64 27.22
N ASP A 35 -14.18 6.70 26.82
CA ASP A 35 -14.82 5.66 26.01
C ASP A 35 -14.30 5.60 24.58
N ASP A 36 -13.73 6.69 24.03
CA ASP A 36 -13.08 6.67 22.71
C ASP A 36 -11.87 5.73 22.71
N MET A 37 -11.19 5.58 23.86
CA MET A 37 -10.12 4.61 24.01
C MET A 37 -10.67 3.19 23.88
N VAL A 38 -11.81 2.87 24.50
CA VAL A 38 -12.45 1.56 24.41
C VAL A 38 -12.97 1.30 22.99
N GLU A 39 -13.54 2.33 22.37
CA GLU A 39 -14.03 2.33 20.99
C GLU A 39 -12.93 2.04 19.95
N SER A 40 -11.68 2.40 20.28
CA SER A 40 -10.51 2.13 19.44
C SER A 40 -9.99 0.68 19.52
N ILE A 41 -10.51 -0.16 20.41
CA ILE A 41 -9.96 -1.51 20.65
C ILE A 41 -10.76 -2.58 19.91
N GLY A 42 -10.06 -3.41 19.15
CA GLY A 42 -10.58 -4.65 18.60
C GLY A 42 -9.60 -5.82 18.73
N VAL A 43 -10.03 -7.01 18.30
CA VAL A 43 -9.19 -8.22 18.25
C VAL A 43 -9.38 -8.96 16.93
N CYS A 44 -8.31 -9.57 16.41
CA CYS A 44 -8.41 -10.48 15.27
C CYS A 44 -8.95 -11.83 15.72
N THR A 45 -9.84 -12.42 14.92
CA THR A 45 -10.45 -13.73 15.17
C THR A 45 -10.36 -14.61 13.92
N HIS A 46 -10.62 -15.91 14.07
CA HIS A 46 -10.61 -16.86 12.96
C HIS A 46 -11.79 -17.86 13.05
N TRP A 47 -13.01 -17.36 13.07
CA TRP A 47 -14.24 -18.19 13.20
C TRP A 47 -14.41 -19.21 12.07
N THR A 48 -13.76 -18.98 10.93
CA THR A 48 -13.78 -19.89 9.80
C THR A 48 -12.81 -21.08 9.92
N TYR A 49 -11.93 -21.09 10.94
CA TYR A 49 -10.96 -22.17 11.15
C TYR A 49 -11.57 -23.27 12.02
N MET A 50 -12.43 -24.08 11.39
CA MET A 50 -13.30 -25.03 12.07
C MET A 50 -12.58 -26.15 12.83
N ASP A 51 -11.32 -26.43 12.48
CA ASP A 51 -10.45 -27.43 13.10
C ASP A 51 -9.66 -26.90 14.31
N THR A 52 -9.80 -25.62 14.62
CA THR A 52 -9.11 -24.92 15.71
C THR A 52 -10.06 -24.68 16.90
N PRO A 53 -9.60 -24.11 18.03
CA PRO A 53 -10.46 -23.83 19.17
C PRO A 53 -11.63 -22.89 18.82
N TYR A 54 -11.48 -22.02 17.82
CA TYR A 54 -12.55 -21.16 17.33
C TYR A 54 -13.78 -21.97 16.89
N GLY A 55 -13.59 -23.01 16.08
CA GLY A 55 -14.68 -23.89 15.63
C GLY A 55 -15.10 -24.92 16.68
N LYS A 56 -14.15 -25.52 17.39
CA LYS A 56 -14.40 -26.62 18.34
C LYS A 56 -15.04 -26.16 19.64
N GLN A 57 -14.84 -24.91 20.05
CA GLN A 57 -15.25 -24.40 21.36
C GLN A 57 -15.90 -23.01 21.26
N PHE A 58 -16.65 -22.77 20.19
CA PHE A 58 -17.31 -21.49 19.92
C PHE A 58 -18.11 -20.92 21.11
N PRO A 59 -18.93 -21.69 21.86
CA PRO A 59 -19.65 -21.15 23.02
C PRO A 59 -18.71 -20.55 24.09
N LYS A 60 -17.58 -21.21 24.36
CA LYS A 60 -16.59 -20.73 25.33
C LYS A 60 -15.84 -19.51 24.80
N ALA A 61 -15.47 -19.53 23.52
CA ALA A 61 -14.84 -18.39 22.85
C ALA A 61 -15.74 -17.15 22.90
N LYS A 62 -17.04 -17.29 22.60
CA LYS A 62 -18.03 -16.21 22.67
C LYS A 62 -18.19 -15.67 24.10
N GLN A 63 -18.20 -16.55 25.11
CA GLN A 63 -18.23 -16.12 26.51
C GLN A 63 -17.01 -15.28 26.87
N LEU A 64 -15.80 -15.74 26.51
CA LEU A 64 -14.57 -14.99 26.77
C LEU A 64 -14.55 -13.66 26.01
N LEU A 65 -15.06 -13.62 24.77
CA LEU A 65 -15.16 -12.36 24.02
C LEU A 65 -16.09 -11.35 24.72
N LYS A 66 -17.22 -11.82 25.25
CA LYS A 66 -18.14 -11.00 26.07
C LYS A 66 -17.44 -10.45 27.31
N GLU A 67 -16.70 -11.30 28.02
CA GLU A 67 -15.99 -10.92 29.25
C GLU A 67 -14.83 -9.95 28.99
N LEU A 68 -14.19 -10.03 27.83
CA LEU A 68 -13.13 -9.12 27.41
C LEU A 68 -13.66 -7.69 27.18
N GLY A 69 -14.90 -7.54 26.70
CA GLY A 69 -15.59 -6.26 26.60
C GLY A 69 -15.24 -5.41 25.37
N VAL A 70 -14.53 -5.96 24.38
CA VAL A 70 -14.27 -5.30 23.10
C VAL A 70 -15.55 -5.13 22.29
N ARG A 71 -15.59 -4.11 21.41
CA ARG A 71 -16.73 -3.82 20.53
C ARG A 71 -16.51 -4.28 19.09
N TYR A 72 -15.26 -4.63 18.76
CA TYR A 72 -14.84 -4.88 17.40
C TYR A 72 -14.02 -6.16 17.29
N ILE A 73 -14.34 -6.94 16.26
CA ILE A 73 -13.52 -8.07 15.79
C ILE A 73 -13.13 -7.86 14.33
N ARG A 74 -12.04 -8.47 13.89
CA ARG A 74 -11.65 -8.54 12.48
C ARG A 74 -11.61 -9.99 12.02
N ASP A 75 -12.37 -10.31 10.97
CA ASP A 75 -12.46 -11.65 10.38
C ASP A 75 -13.20 -11.62 9.03
N ARG A 76 -13.32 -12.78 8.38
CA ARG A 76 -14.34 -13.02 7.35
C ARG A 76 -15.72 -13.03 8.00
N PHE A 77 -16.67 -12.30 7.42
CA PHE A 77 -18.03 -12.24 7.94
C PHE A 77 -18.83 -13.51 7.62
N THR A 78 -19.22 -14.26 8.65
CA THR A 78 -19.89 -15.55 8.56
C THR A 78 -20.99 -15.70 9.63
N ALA A 79 -21.65 -16.86 9.71
CA ALA A 79 -22.70 -17.12 10.71
C ALA A 79 -22.26 -16.91 12.18
N PRO A 80 -21.07 -17.36 12.61
CA PRO A 80 -20.53 -17.01 13.92
C PRO A 80 -20.50 -15.49 14.21
N ASN A 81 -20.12 -14.67 13.23
CA ASN A 81 -20.09 -13.21 13.40
C ASN A 81 -21.49 -12.63 13.60
N MET A 82 -22.48 -13.12 12.84
CA MET A 82 -23.88 -12.70 12.98
C MET A 82 -24.43 -13.05 14.38
N GLU A 83 -24.11 -14.24 14.88
CA GLU A 83 -24.49 -14.64 16.25
C GLU A 83 -23.80 -13.78 17.32
N ILE A 84 -22.50 -13.50 17.17
CA ILE A 84 -21.76 -12.61 18.05
C ILE A 84 -22.36 -11.21 18.07
N TYR A 85 -22.68 -10.65 16.91
CA TYR A 85 -23.31 -9.33 16.83
C TYR A 85 -24.68 -9.32 17.52
N ARG A 86 -25.54 -10.29 17.20
CA ARG A 86 -26.89 -10.37 17.80
C ARG A 86 -26.83 -10.49 19.32
N ASP A 87 -25.92 -11.32 19.84
CA ASP A 87 -25.88 -11.64 21.26
C ASP A 87 -25.09 -10.61 22.09
N LEU A 88 -24.06 -9.99 21.50
CA LEU A 88 -23.09 -9.15 22.21
C LEU A 88 -22.99 -7.70 21.68
N GLY A 89 -23.56 -7.39 20.52
CA GLY A 89 -23.42 -6.10 19.84
C GLY A 89 -22.04 -5.86 19.21
N VAL A 90 -21.16 -6.87 19.20
CA VAL A 90 -19.80 -6.77 18.68
C VAL A 90 -19.82 -6.77 17.15
N LYS A 91 -19.26 -5.72 16.55
CA LYS A 91 -19.24 -5.52 15.09
C LYS A 91 -17.99 -6.09 14.46
N THR A 92 -18.08 -6.45 13.17
CA THR A 92 -16.98 -7.05 12.42
C THR A 92 -16.37 -6.04 11.43
N THR A 93 -15.05 -5.86 11.49
CA THR A 93 -14.25 -5.42 10.34
C THR A 93 -14.14 -6.60 9.38
N ALA A 94 -14.93 -6.58 8.31
CA ALA A 94 -15.18 -7.74 7.46
C ALA A 94 -14.19 -7.84 6.30
N ILE A 95 -13.47 -8.97 6.23
CA ILE A 95 -12.55 -9.30 5.13
C ILE A 95 -13.33 -9.86 3.95
N VAL A 96 -13.20 -9.22 2.78
CA VAL A 96 -13.81 -9.62 1.51
C VAL A 96 -12.74 -10.20 0.57
N MET A 97 -13.00 -11.38 0.00
CA MET A 97 -12.10 -12.07 -0.91
C MET A 97 -12.45 -11.81 -2.40
N PRO A 98 -11.58 -12.17 -3.37
CA PRO A 98 -11.80 -11.96 -4.81
C PRO A 98 -13.17 -12.41 -5.36
N ASP A 99 -13.77 -13.46 -4.80
CA ASP A 99 -15.18 -13.79 -5.02
C ASP A 99 -16.08 -12.89 -4.14
N MET A 100 -16.14 -11.60 -4.48
CA MET A 100 -16.78 -10.59 -3.65
C MET A 100 -18.27 -10.89 -3.40
N SER A 101 -18.96 -11.47 -4.38
CA SER A 101 -20.41 -11.71 -4.35
C SER A 101 -20.83 -12.49 -3.10
N LYS A 102 -20.09 -13.56 -2.80
CA LYS A 102 -20.30 -14.43 -1.64
C LYS A 102 -20.27 -13.68 -0.29
N TYR A 103 -19.45 -12.65 -0.17
CA TYR A 103 -19.27 -11.90 1.08
C TYR A 103 -20.23 -10.72 1.15
N LEU A 104 -20.39 -9.99 0.05
CA LEU A 104 -21.20 -8.78 0.01
C LEU A 104 -22.69 -9.09 0.18
N ASP A 105 -23.17 -10.25 -0.25
CA ASP A 105 -24.57 -10.64 -0.05
C ASP A 105 -24.90 -10.83 1.44
N LEU A 106 -23.99 -11.42 2.22
CA LEU A 106 -24.14 -11.57 3.66
C LEU A 106 -24.08 -10.20 4.37
N ILE A 107 -23.18 -9.33 3.93
CA ILE A 107 -23.04 -7.97 4.48
C ILE A 107 -24.29 -7.14 4.21
N ARG A 108 -24.88 -7.22 3.01
CA ARG A 108 -26.15 -6.53 2.68
C ARG A 108 -27.32 -6.96 3.55
N GLN A 109 -27.33 -8.23 3.98
CA GLN A 109 -28.38 -8.77 4.85
C GLN A 109 -28.20 -8.34 6.31
N ASN A 110 -27.00 -7.93 6.73
CA ASN A 110 -26.67 -7.59 8.12
C ASN A 110 -25.73 -6.36 8.20
N PRO A 111 -26.04 -5.22 7.54
CA PRO A 111 -25.11 -4.09 7.45
C PRO A 111 -24.77 -3.50 8.82
N GLU A 112 -25.68 -3.55 9.78
CA GLU A 112 -25.51 -3.08 11.16
C GLU A 112 -24.46 -3.84 11.97
N ALA A 113 -24.16 -5.08 11.56
CA ALA A 113 -23.14 -5.93 12.17
C ALA A 113 -21.71 -5.60 11.70
N ILE A 114 -21.57 -4.71 10.72
CA ILE A 114 -20.29 -4.41 10.07
C ILE A 114 -19.77 -3.06 10.54
N ALA A 115 -18.53 -3.06 11.02
CA ALA A 115 -17.82 -1.85 11.44
C ALA A 115 -17.11 -1.18 10.26
N ALA A 116 -16.50 -2.00 9.40
CA ALA A 116 -15.75 -1.60 8.22
C ALA A 116 -15.58 -2.81 7.28
N ILE A 117 -15.20 -2.57 6.04
CA ILE A 117 -14.88 -3.61 5.05
C ILE A 117 -13.42 -3.47 4.63
N GLU A 118 -12.69 -4.58 4.60
CA GLU A 118 -11.31 -4.67 4.14
C GLU A 118 -11.18 -5.72 3.03
N GLY A 119 -10.23 -5.54 2.12
CA GLY A 119 -9.84 -6.56 1.15
C GLY A 119 -9.03 -7.72 1.76
N PRO A 120 -8.46 -8.59 0.92
CA PRO A 120 -7.61 -9.71 1.36
C PRO A 120 -6.38 -9.24 2.13
N ASN A 121 -5.96 -10.05 3.08
CA ASN A 121 -4.83 -9.78 3.98
C ASN A 121 -3.48 -9.76 3.25
N GLU A 122 -2.69 -8.71 3.46
CA GLU A 122 -1.25 -8.65 3.10
C GLU A 122 -0.92 -9.18 1.70
N THR A 123 -1.61 -8.64 0.70
CA THR A 123 -1.58 -9.18 -0.68
C THR A 123 -0.20 -9.17 -1.34
N ASN A 124 0.75 -8.43 -0.78
CA ASN A 124 2.16 -8.40 -1.20
C ASN A 124 2.92 -9.69 -0.86
N ILE A 125 2.49 -10.45 0.16
CA ILE A 125 3.04 -11.77 0.50
C ILE A 125 2.03 -12.91 0.27
N TRP A 126 0.73 -12.60 0.26
CA TRP A 126 -0.35 -13.53 -0.08
C TRP A 126 -1.06 -13.09 -1.38
N PRO A 127 -0.42 -13.29 -2.55
CA PRO A 127 -0.91 -12.74 -3.81
C PRO A 127 -2.27 -13.29 -4.20
N ILE A 128 -3.11 -12.41 -4.74
CA ILE A 128 -4.45 -12.76 -5.24
C ILE A 128 -4.47 -12.84 -6.77
N LYS A 129 -5.48 -13.54 -7.29
CA LYS A 129 -5.86 -13.49 -8.70
C LYS A 129 -7.21 -12.80 -8.82
N TYR A 130 -7.32 -11.82 -9.71
CA TYR A 130 -8.57 -11.07 -9.90
C TYR A 130 -8.72 -10.60 -11.35
N LYS A 131 -9.84 -10.95 -11.99
CA LYS A 131 -10.19 -10.58 -13.37
C LYS A 131 -9.07 -10.78 -14.40
N GLY A 132 -8.39 -11.93 -14.33
CA GLY A 132 -7.30 -12.29 -15.25
C GLY A 132 -5.95 -11.63 -14.95
N LEU A 133 -5.86 -10.79 -13.91
CA LEU A 133 -4.60 -10.30 -13.36
C LEU A 133 -4.16 -11.19 -12.20
N GLU A 134 -2.85 -11.27 -11.98
CA GLU A 134 -2.24 -12.04 -10.90
C GLU A 134 -1.25 -11.18 -10.10
N GLY A 135 -1.27 -11.36 -8.78
CA GLY A 135 -0.27 -10.83 -7.87
C GLY A 135 -0.35 -9.34 -7.56
N PHE A 136 0.52 -8.95 -6.65
CA PHE A 136 0.73 -7.57 -6.23
C PHE A 136 1.65 -6.83 -7.22
N PRO A 137 1.44 -5.53 -7.51
CA PRO A 137 0.32 -4.70 -7.05
C PRO A 137 -0.92 -4.75 -7.95
N ARG A 138 -0.81 -5.26 -9.19
CA ARG A 138 -1.83 -5.05 -10.24
C ARG A 138 -3.19 -5.67 -9.91
N ALA A 139 -3.23 -6.93 -9.50
CA ALA A 139 -4.49 -7.59 -9.14
C ALA A 139 -5.09 -6.96 -7.88
N THR A 140 -4.24 -6.62 -6.91
CA THR A 140 -4.61 -5.93 -5.66
C THR A 140 -5.28 -4.59 -5.93
N ARG A 141 -4.69 -3.74 -6.77
CA ARG A 141 -5.23 -2.42 -7.11
C ARG A 141 -6.60 -2.51 -7.77
N LEU A 142 -6.71 -3.35 -8.80
CA LEU A 142 -7.98 -3.55 -9.51
C LEU A 142 -9.06 -4.08 -8.55
N PHE A 143 -8.70 -5.01 -7.66
CA PHE A 143 -9.61 -5.50 -6.64
C PHE A 143 -10.07 -4.39 -5.67
N GLN A 144 -9.15 -3.57 -5.16
CA GLN A 144 -9.49 -2.48 -4.23
C GLN A 144 -10.43 -1.46 -4.89
N ASP A 145 -10.13 -1.06 -6.13
CA ASP A 145 -10.94 -0.09 -6.88
C ASP A 145 -12.37 -0.60 -7.11
N ASP A 146 -12.50 -1.87 -7.53
CA ASP A 146 -13.81 -2.49 -7.71
C ASP A 146 -14.56 -2.66 -6.38
N LEU A 147 -13.89 -3.08 -5.31
CA LEU A 147 -14.50 -3.24 -3.98
C LEU A 147 -15.08 -1.91 -3.50
N TYR A 148 -14.28 -0.85 -3.55
CA TYR A 148 -14.70 0.49 -3.15
C TYR A 148 -15.88 0.98 -3.98
N LYS A 149 -15.78 0.88 -5.31
CA LYS A 149 -16.85 1.30 -6.22
C LYS A 149 -18.16 0.56 -5.96
N ILE A 150 -18.10 -0.76 -5.77
CA ILE A 150 -19.27 -1.58 -5.47
C ILE A 150 -19.92 -1.10 -4.17
N ILE A 151 -19.15 -0.98 -3.09
CA ILE A 151 -19.69 -0.57 -1.79
C ILE A 151 -20.27 0.85 -1.86
N LYS A 152 -19.55 1.82 -2.43
CA LYS A 152 -19.99 3.22 -2.47
C LYS A 152 -21.16 3.48 -3.42
N SER A 153 -21.42 2.59 -4.37
CA SER A 153 -22.61 2.66 -5.23
C SER A 153 -23.84 1.96 -4.65
N ASP A 154 -23.68 1.14 -3.60
CA ASP A 154 -24.75 0.32 -3.04
C ASP A 154 -25.54 1.08 -1.95
N PRO A 155 -26.86 1.30 -2.11
CA PRO A 155 -27.64 2.10 -1.16
C PRO A 155 -27.72 1.49 0.24
N LEU A 156 -27.57 0.18 0.39
CA LEU A 156 -27.64 -0.50 1.69
C LEU A 156 -26.33 -0.37 2.48
N ILE A 157 -25.18 -0.41 1.80
CA ILE A 157 -23.87 -0.54 2.46
C ILE A 157 -22.88 0.60 2.17
N LYS A 158 -23.25 1.62 1.36
CA LYS A 158 -22.38 2.78 1.06
C LYS A 158 -21.86 3.55 2.27
N HIS A 159 -22.60 3.51 3.38
CA HIS A 159 -22.27 4.17 4.63
C HIS A 159 -21.17 3.43 5.41
N ILE A 160 -20.93 2.15 5.10
CA ILE A 160 -19.87 1.35 5.72
C ILE A 160 -18.52 1.81 5.16
N PRO A 161 -17.54 2.11 6.03
CA PRO A 161 -16.23 2.52 5.58
C PRO A 161 -15.45 1.36 4.97
N VAL A 162 -14.67 1.66 3.94
CA VAL A 162 -13.76 0.73 3.27
C VAL A 162 -12.33 1.06 3.70
N ILE A 163 -11.63 0.06 4.21
CA ILE A 163 -10.22 0.13 4.58
C ILE A 163 -9.37 -0.16 3.33
N ALA A 164 -8.25 0.54 3.19
CA ALA A 164 -7.25 0.23 2.19
C ALA A 164 -6.78 -1.22 2.29
N THR A 165 -6.28 -1.79 1.20
CA THR A 165 -5.65 -3.10 1.21
C THR A 165 -4.42 -3.12 2.12
N SER A 166 -4.27 -4.17 2.93
CA SER A 166 -3.14 -4.34 3.84
C SER A 166 -1.90 -4.86 3.13
N THR A 167 -0.73 -4.46 3.64
CA THR A 167 0.59 -4.99 3.25
C THR A 167 1.44 -5.31 4.47
N ALA A 168 2.33 -6.30 4.35
CA ALA A 168 3.09 -6.84 5.49
C ALA A 168 4.33 -6.01 5.89
N TYR A 169 4.93 -5.24 4.97
CA TYR A 169 6.22 -4.55 5.21
C TYR A 169 6.19 -3.08 4.80
N ARG A 170 6.98 -2.26 5.51
CA ARG A 170 7.26 -0.87 5.14
C ARG A 170 7.84 -0.82 3.72
N GLY A 171 7.42 0.16 2.92
CA GLY A 171 7.80 0.32 1.51
C GLY A 171 6.81 -0.27 0.52
N ASN A 172 6.04 -1.29 0.91
CA ASN A 172 5.13 -2.00 -0.01
C ASN A 172 3.84 -1.23 -0.33
N ASN A 173 3.62 -0.05 0.23
CA ASN A 173 2.47 0.78 -0.13
C ASN A 173 2.75 1.70 -1.31
N THR A 174 4.02 2.01 -1.61
CA THR A 174 4.36 2.87 -2.75
C THR A 174 3.91 2.30 -4.10
N PRO A 175 4.06 0.99 -4.38
CA PRO A 175 3.58 0.41 -5.65
C PRO A 175 2.05 0.44 -5.84
N LEU A 176 1.32 0.69 -4.76
CA LEU A 176 -0.12 0.89 -4.81
C LEU A 176 -0.49 2.36 -5.06
N ALA A 177 0.45 3.30 -5.01
CA ALA A 177 0.17 4.71 -5.21
C ALA A 177 0.01 5.08 -6.70
N PRO A 178 -0.82 6.07 -7.04
CA PRO A 178 -1.90 6.61 -6.21
C PRO A 178 -3.08 5.63 -6.15
N LEU A 179 -3.61 5.36 -4.96
CA LEU A 179 -4.85 4.63 -4.74
C LEU A 179 -5.69 5.43 -3.76
N THR A 180 -6.88 5.81 -4.17
CA THR A 180 -7.79 6.66 -3.38
C THR A 180 -9.13 5.96 -3.08
N SER A 181 -9.27 4.71 -3.51
CA SER A 181 -10.45 3.86 -3.36
C SER A 181 -10.56 3.26 -1.95
N PHE A 182 -10.50 4.13 -0.93
CA PHE A 182 -10.71 3.76 0.47
C PHE A 182 -11.04 4.98 1.34
N ASP A 183 -11.60 4.73 2.53
CA ASP A 183 -11.94 5.75 3.53
C ASP A 183 -10.90 5.80 4.67
N PHE A 184 -10.30 4.66 5.03
CA PHE A 184 -9.22 4.57 6.01
C PHE A 184 -7.96 3.95 5.41
N ALA A 185 -6.81 4.57 5.66
CA ALA A 185 -5.52 3.93 5.43
C ALA A 185 -5.30 2.82 6.47
N VAL A 186 -4.39 1.89 6.16
CA VAL A 186 -4.20 0.68 6.96
C VAL A 186 -2.75 0.48 7.35
N ILE A 187 -2.54 -0.05 8.56
CA ILE A 187 -1.23 -0.52 9.02
C ILE A 187 -1.33 -1.91 9.62
N HIS A 188 -0.30 -2.72 9.35
CA HIS A 188 0.03 -3.90 10.14
C HIS A 188 1.31 -3.59 10.90
N SER A 189 1.24 -3.50 12.23
CA SER A 189 2.34 -2.97 13.03
C SER A 189 2.70 -3.92 14.17
N TYR A 190 3.84 -4.60 14.00
CA TYR A 190 4.40 -5.57 14.93
C TYR A 190 5.74 -5.04 15.48
N PRO A 191 5.78 -4.49 16.70
CA PRO A 191 7.02 -3.96 17.29
C PRO A 191 8.04 -5.04 17.68
N ASN A 192 7.71 -6.33 17.50
CA ASN A 192 8.59 -7.46 17.76
C ASN A 192 9.10 -7.49 19.20
N GLY A 193 8.25 -7.32 20.22
CA GLY A 193 8.66 -7.33 21.64
C GLY A 193 9.37 -6.05 22.13
N ARG A 194 9.48 -5.03 21.28
CA ARG A 194 10.06 -3.72 21.60
C ARG A 194 9.02 -2.69 22.04
N SER A 195 9.50 -1.52 22.49
CA SER A 195 8.67 -0.34 22.70
C SER A 195 7.78 -0.04 21.47
N PRO A 196 6.50 0.35 21.66
CA PRO A 196 5.59 0.68 20.57
C PRO A 196 5.76 2.10 19.97
N SER A 197 6.59 2.99 20.55
CA SER A 197 6.57 4.42 20.20
C SER A 197 7.27 4.81 18.90
N ASN A 198 8.06 3.92 18.29
CA ASN A 198 8.65 4.15 16.96
C ASN A 198 7.64 3.91 15.82
N LEU A 199 6.47 4.55 15.92
CA LEU A 199 5.31 4.33 15.07
C LEU A 199 5.29 5.23 13.82
N GLN A 200 5.84 6.45 13.91
CA GLN A 200 5.73 7.47 12.85
C GLN A 200 6.09 6.95 11.45
N PRO A 201 7.19 6.21 11.23
CA PRO A 201 7.50 5.73 9.88
C PRO A 201 6.49 4.71 9.33
N THR A 202 5.79 3.98 10.21
CA THR A 202 4.68 3.09 9.82
C THR A 202 3.46 3.91 9.39
N LEU A 203 3.13 4.99 10.10
CA LEU A 203 2.02 5.90 9.76
C LEU A 203 2.28 6.59 8.42
N ASP A 204 3.50 7.08 8.22
CA ASP A 204 3.91 7.72 6.97
C ASP A 204 3.79 6.75 5.80
N ASN A 205 4.25 5.50 5.99
CA ASN A 205 4.11 4.45 4.98
C ASN A 205 2.64 4.14 4.66
N ALA A 206 1.73 4.22 5.63
CA ALA A 206 0.29 4.04 5.40
C ALA A 206 -0.25 5.09 4.43
N GLN A 207 0.17 6.35 4.57
CA GLN A 207 -0.26 7.45 3.69
C GLN A 207 0.40 7.40 2.31
N LYS A 208 1.50 6.66 2.14
CA LYS A 208 2.21 6.58 0.86
C LYS A 208 1.34 6.07 -0.28
N ILE A 209 0.36 5.22 0.03
CA ILE A 209 -0.59 4.64 -0.92
C ILE A 209 -1.47 5.66 -1.66
N LEU A 210 -1.70 6.85 -1.10
CA LEU A 210 -2.56 7.86 -1.72
C LEU A 210 -1.93 8.49 -2.98
N GLY A 211 -0.59 8.57 -3.03
CA GLY A 211 0.12 9.38 -4.02
C GLY A 211 0.11 10.88 -3.70
N ILE A 212 0.40 11.71 -4.70
CA ILE A 212 0.58 13.17 -4.57
C ILE A 212 -0.76 13.90 -4.77
N ASN A 213 -0.88 15.08 -4.16
CA ASN A 213 -2.05 15.96 -4.15
C ASN A 213 -3.31 15.30 -3.57
N GLN A 214 -3.12 14.34 -2.67
CA GLN A 214 -4.21 13.65 -1.97
C GLN A 214 -4.30 14.08 -0.52
N SER A 215 -5.52 14.08 0.02
CA SER A 215 -5.74 14.33 1.44
C SER A 215 -5.51 13.06 2.26
N ALA A 216 -4.64 13.16 3.26
CA ALA A 216 -4.37 12.13 4.25
C ALA A 216 -5.68 11.58 4.83
N LYS A 217 -5.72 10.25 5.00
CA LYS A 217 -6.86 9.56 5.59
C LYS A 217 -6.51 9.16 7.02
N ARG A 218 -7.53 9.01 7.88
CA ARG A 218 -7.31 8.40 9.19
C ARG A 218 -6.84 6.95 9.02
N ILE A 219 -6.15 6.42 10.01
CA ILE A 219 -5.52 5.09 9.94
C ILE A 219 -6.22 4.11 10.87
N ILE A 220 -6.39 2.87 10.41
CA ILE A 220 -6.75 1.72 11.25
C ILE A 220 -5.59 0.73 11.26
N ALA A 221 -5.21 0.25 12.44
CA ALA A 221 -4.37 -0.93 12.57
C ALA A 221 -5.26 -2.17 12.53
N THR A 222 -5.32 -2.82 11.38
CA THR A 222 -6.11 -4.05 11.20
C THR A 222 -5.41 -5.27 11.76
N GLU A 223 -4.10 -5.18 12.00
CA GLU A 223 -3.34 -6.11 12.83
C GLU A 223 -2.22 -5.38 13.58
N ALA A 224 -2.09 -5.64 14.87
CA ALA A 224 -0.94 -5.24 15.67
C ALA A 224 -0.80 -6.16 16.87
N GLY A 225 0.41 -6.29 17.42
CA GLY A 225 0.58 -6.98 18.68
C GLY A 225 1.94 -7.62 18.88
N TYR A 226 1.94 -8.57 19.80
CA TYR A 226 3.12 -9.21 20.37
C TYR A 226 2.83 -10.70 20.58
N HIS A 227 3.82 -11.56 20.36
CA HIS A 227 3.70 -12.99 20.62
C HIS A 227 4.73 -13.47 21.65
N THR A 228 4.46 -14.64 22.23
CA THR A 228 5.35 -15.27 23.22
C THR A 228 6.16 -16.44 22.66
N ALA A 229 6.22 -16.59 21.33
CA ALA A 229 7.08 -17.59 20.71
C ALA A 229 8.57 -17.26 20.90
N TYR A 230 9.32 -18.20 21.46
CA TYR A 230 10.77 -18.13 21.63
C TYR A 230 11.52 -18.82 20.47
N GLY A 231 12.81 -18.50 20.28
CA GLY A 231 13.68 -19.19 19.31
C GLY A 231 13.45 -18.82 17.85
N MET A 232 12.87 -17.64 17.60
CA MET A 232 12.60 -17.12 16.27
C MET A 232 13.92 -16.82 15.54
N GLY A 233 13.97 -17.06 14.23
CA GLY A 233 15.17 -16.80 13.43
C GLY A 233 15.55 -15.32 13.40
N PRO A 234 16.81 -14.94 13.07
CA PRO A 234 17.28 -13.55 13.07
C PRO A 234 16.58 -12.64 12.03
N ARG A 235 15.77 -13.20 11.13
CA ARG A 235 14.95 -12.47 10.15
C ARG A 235 13.45 -12.55 10.43
N GLU A 236 13.06 -13.13 11.56
CA GLU A 236 11.68 -13.33 11.97
C GLU A 236 11.32 -12.38 13.13
N SER A 237 10.02 -12.09 13.28
CA SER A 237 9.49 -11.34 14.43
C SER A 237 9.92 -12.01 15.72
N GLN A 238 10.58 -11.26 16.61
CA GLN A 238 11.02 -11.76 17.90
C GLN A 238 9.86 -11.74 18.90
N GLY A 239 9.71 -12.84 19.65
CA GLY A 239 8.74 -12.92 20.72
C GLY A 239 9.23 -12.29 22.01
N THR A 240 8.38 -12.34 23.02
CA THR A 240 8.65 -11.84 24.37
C THR A 240 8.03 -12.77 25.42
N THR A 241 8.10 -12.45 26.71
CA THR A 241 7.38 -13.21 27.74
C THR A 241 5.92 -12.77 27.83
N GLU A 242 5.09 -13.57 28.51
CA GLU A 242 3.71 -13.16 28.77
C GLU A 242 3.62 -11.96 29.71
N LEU A 243 4.58 -11.80 30.63
CA LEU A 243 4.64 -10.63 31.51
C LEU A 243 4.90 -9.37 30.68
N ALA A 244 5.97 -9.36 29.88
CA ALA A 244 6.28 -8.24 29.00
C ALA A 244 5.15 -7.92 28.02
N LYS A 245 4.54 -8.94 27.39
CA LYS A 245 3.36 -8.78 26.53
C LYS A 245 2.19 -8.08 27.25
N SER A 246 1.92 -8.46 28.51
CA SER A 246 0.85 -7.86 29.31
C SER A 246 1.07 -6.38 29.64
N LYS A 247 2.34 -5.94 29.73
CA LYS A 247 2.73 -4.53 29.89
C LYS A 247 2.64 -3.76 28.57
N LEU A 248 3.10 -4.37 27.49
CA LEU A 248 3.27 -3.73 26.19
C LEU A 248 1.96 -3.48 25.45
N ILE A 249 0.95 -4.36 25.57
CA ILE A 249 -0.31 -4.18 24.82
C ILE A 249 -1.06 -2.90 25.24
N PRO A 250 -1.33 -2.63 26.54
CA PRO A 250 -1.96 -1.37 26.95
C PRO A 250 -1.16 -0.13 26.54
N ARG A 251 0.18 -0.19 26.60
CA ARG A 251 1.08 0.88 26.14
C ARG A 251 0.94 1.11 24.63
N MET A 252 0.94 0.04 23.83
CA MET A 252 0.78 0.12 22.38
C MET A 252 -0.56 0.75 22.00
N LEU A 253 -1.64 0.38 22.66
CA LEU A 253 -2.96 0.95 22.40
C LEU A 253 -3.00 2.45 22.71
N ALA A 254 -2.46 2.87 23.86
CA ALA A 254 -2.39 4.28 24.24
C ALA A 254 -1.51 5.08 23.26
N GLU A 255 -0.35 4.54 22.89
CA GLU A 255 0.57 5.16 21.93
C GLU A 255 -0.10 5.30 20.55
N TYR A 256 -0.73 4.24 20.04
CA TYR A 256 -1.38 4.25 18.73
C TYR A 256 -2.56 5.22 18.70
N PHE A 257 -3.37 5.24 19.77
CA PHE A 257 -4.45 6.20 19.93
C PHE A 257 -3.91 7.64 19.94
N LYS A 258 -2.85 7.91 20.71
CA LYS A 258 -2.18 9.23 20.77
C LYS A 258 -1.70 9.72 19.41
N HIS A 259 -1.23 8.81 18.56
CA HIS A 259 -0.78 9.09 17.18
C HIS A 259 -1.90 9.05 16.13
N GLY A 260 -3.15 8.84 16.55
CA GLY A 260 -4.29 8.98 15.67
C GLY A 260 -4.77 7.73 14.94
N VAL A 261 -4.32 6.56 15.37
CA VAL A 261 -4.89 5.30 14.93
C VAL A 261 -6.29 5.16 15.54
N VAL A 262 -7.30 5.12 14.67
CA VAL A 262 -8.71 5.16 15.07
C VAL A 262 -9.17 3.86 15.71
N ARG A 263 -8.58 2.75 15.26
CA ARG A 263 -8.86 1.42 15.78
C ARG A 263 -7.64 0.54 15.64
N THR A 264 -7.36 -0.28 16.65
CA THR A 264 -6.30 -1.28 16.66
C THR A 264 -6.88 -2.65 16.96
N HIS A 265 -6.74 -3.58 16.01
CA HIS A 265 -7.10 -4.98 16.21
C HIS A 265 -5.87 -5.76 16.66
N ILE A 266 -5.92 -6.27 17.89
CA ILE A 266 -4.85 -7.07 18.46
C ILE A 266 -4.85 -8.45 17.78
N TYR A 267 -3.73 -8.81 17.15
CA TYR A 267 -3.51 -10.15 16.64
C TYR A 267 -2.91 -11.01 17.77
N GLU A 268 -3.62 -12.00 18.32
CA GLU A 268 -4.99 -12.45 18.01
C GLU A 268 -5.79 -12.75 19.29
N PHE A 269 -7.09 -13.03 19.16
CA PHE A 269 -7.94 -13.34 20.31
C PHE A 269 -7.59 -14.67 20.97
N ILE A 270 -7.59 -15.78 20.24
CA ILE A 270 -7.27 -17.13 20.71
C ILE A 270 -6.10 -17.67 19.91
N CYS A 271 -5.08 -18.25 20.55
CA CYS A 271 -4.00 -18.94 19.84
C CYS A 271 -4.57 -20.03 18.92
N THR A 272 -4.49 -19.79 17.61
CA THR A 272 -5.08 -20.68 16.61
C THR A 272 -4.47 -22.08 16.66
N HIS A 273 -3.17 -22.17 16.94
CA HIS A 273 -2.42 -23.43 16.91
C HIS A 273 -1.97 -23.89 18.30
N GLU A 274 -1.99 -25.21 18.52
CA GLU A 274 -1.71 -25.83 19.81
C GLU A 274 -0.23 -25.71 20.23
N HIS A 275 0.66 -25.95 19.26
CA HIS A 275 2.09 -26.00 19.49
C HIS A 275 2.84 -25.14 18.47
N GLN A 276 4.02 -24.70 18.88
CA GLN A 276 5.03 -24.29 17.92
C GLN A 276 5.33 -25.48 16.97
N ASN A 277 5.77 -25.21 15.74
CA ASN A 277 6.22 -26.33 14.88
C ASN A 277 7.44 -27.03 15.52
N ALA A 278 7.83 -28.19 15.00
CA ALA A 278 8.91 -29.02 15.58
C ALA A 278 10.27 -28.30 15.74
N SER A 279 10.45 -27.13 15.09
CA SER A 279 11.63 -26.28 15.20
C SER A 279 11.48 -25.12 16.21
N GLY A 280 10.33 -24.97 16.89
CA GLY A 280 10.04 -23.86 17.81
C GLY A 280 9.54 -22.57 17.13
N LYS A 281 9.38 -22.57 15.81
CA LYS A 281 9.21 -21.39 14.94
C LYS A 281 7.79 -21.21 14.43
N ARG A 282 6.82 -20.96 15.30
CA ARG A 282 5.46 -20.59 14.89
C ARG A 282 4.88 -19.53 15.81
N ALA A 283 4.95 -18.27 15.40
CA ALA A 283 4.45 -17.14 16.18
C ALA A 283 2.93 -17.21 16.35
N GLU A 284 2.20 -17.73 15.35
CA GLU A 284 0.74 -17.92 15.32
C GLU A 284 0.23 -18.89 16.40
N ALA A 285 1.10 -19.68 17.03
CA ALA A 285 0.71 -20.48 18.19
C ALA A 285 0.74 -19.69 19.51
N LYS A 286 1.20 -18.42 19.49
CA LYS A 286 1.61 -17.66 20.68
C LYS A 286 1.19 -16.19 20.67
N PHE A 287 0.33 -15.76 19.75
CA PHE A 287 -0.23 -14.40 19.71
C PHE A 287 -1.48 -14.21 20.58
N GLY A 288 -2.21 -15.28 20.89
CA GLY A 288 -3.50 -15.22 21.59
C GLY A 288 -3.49 -14.45 22.91
N LEU A 289 -4.53 -13.66 23.16
CA LEU A 289 -4.93 -13.23 24.51
C LEU A 289 -5.48 -14.41 25.31
N VAL A 290 -6.05 -15.39 24.62
CA VAL A 290 -6.50 -16.67 25.17
C VAL A 290 -5.63 -17.76 24.57
N THR A 291 -5.21 -18.72 25.40
CA THR A 291 -4.43 -19.86 24.91
C THR A 291 -5.27 -20.78 24.04
N HIS A 292 -4.62 -21.71 23.34
CA HIS A 292 -5.29 -22.74 22.55
C HIS A 292 -6.30 -23.57 23.36
N TYR A 293 -6.06 -23.72 24.67
CA TYR A 293 -6.90 -24.48 25.59
C TYR A 293 -7.97 -23.62 26.30
N MET A 294 -8.31 -22.46 25.74
CA MET A 294 -9.33 -21.54 26.26
C MET A 294 -9.02 -20.96 27.65
N THR A 295 -7.74 -20.83 27.99
CA THR A 295 -7.29 -20.19 29.23
C THR A 295 -6.93 -18.72 28.96
N PRO A 296 -7.55 -17.75 29.63
CA PRO A 296 -7.10 -16.36 29.59
C PRO A 296 -5.64 -16.19 30.02
N THR A 297 -4.86 -15.40 29.29
CA THR A 297 -3.49 -15.05 29.68
C THR A 297 -3.43 -13.77 30.53
N SER A 298 -2.26 -13.42 31.05
CA SER A 298 -2.05 -12.15 31.77
C SER A 298 -2.39 -10.94 30.88
N SER A 299 -2.09 -11.01 29.59
CA SER A 299 -2.47 -9.99 28.60
C SER A 299 -3.98 -9.86 28.44
N TYR A 300 -4.75 -10.95 28.47
CA TYR A 300 -6.22 -10.88 28.47
C TYR A 300 -6.74 -10.16 29.71
N THR A 301 -6.21 -10.50 30.89
CA THR A 301 -6.61 -9.85 32.14
C THR A 301 -6.29 -8.35 32.11
N ALA A 302 -5.07 -8.00 31.67
CA ALA A 302 -4.67 -6.59 31.51
C ALA A 302 -5.62 -5.82 30.59
N MET A 303 -5.98 -6.42 29.45
CA MET A 303 -6.91 -5.83 28.48
C MET A 303 -8.33 -5.68 29.02
N LYS A 304 -8.86 -6.72 29.65
CA LYS A 304 -10.19 -6.70 30.27
C LYS A 304 -10.28 -5.60 31.33
N ASN A 305 -9.27 -5.49 32.19
CA ASN A 305 -9.23 -4.46 33.24
C ASN A 305 -9.11 -3.06 32.63
N TYR A 306 -8.25 -2.88 31.63
CA TYR A 306 -8.07 -1.61 30.93
C TYR A 306 -9.38 -1.09 30.32
N ILE A 307 -10.12 -1.98 29.64
CA ILE A 307 -11.45 -1.68 29.08
C ILE A 307 -12.45 -1.35 30.19
N ALA A 308 -12.49 -2.15 31.26
CA ALA A 308 -13.42 -1.93 32.38
C ALA A 308 -13.21 -0.58 33.07
N ILE A 309 -11.95 -0.17 33.27
CA ILE A 309 -11.58 1.10 33.90
C ILE A 309 -12.04 2.28 33.04
N LEU A 310 -11.87 2.23 31.72
CA LEU A 310 -12.08 3.39 30.82
C LEU A 310 -13.47 3.48 30.20
N LYS A 311 -14.21 2.37 30.14
CA LYS A 311 -15.56 2.34 29.58
C LYS A 311 -16.48 3.37 30.24
N ASP A 312 -17.23 4.09 29.43
CA ASP A 312 -18.27 5.02 29.86
C ASP A 312 -19.53 4.82 28.99
N PRO A 313 -20.67 4.45 29.57
CA PRO A 313 -21.90 4.27 28.81
C PRO A 313 -22.48 5.58 28.24
N ASN A 314 -22.09 6.75 28.76
CA ASN A 314 -22.56 8.04 28.25
C ASN A 314 -21.49 8.72 27.40
N THR A 315 -21.70 8.76 26.09
CA THR A 315 -20.80 9.40 25.14
C THR A 315 -21.26 10.79 24.69
N ASP A 316 -22.44 11.25 25.13
CA ASP A 316 -23.00 12.55 24.76
C ASP A 316 -22.53 13.65 25.73
N PHE A 317 -21.23 13.96 25.67
CA PHE A 317 -20.64 15.09 26.36
C PHE A 317 -19.39 15.59 25.64
N SER A 318 -18.99 16.83 25.93
CA SER A 318 -17.71 17.37 25.46
C SER A 318 -16.72 17.36 26.63
N PRO A 319 -15.59 16.64 26.53
CA PRO A 319 -14.57 16.70 27.56
C PRO A 319 -14.03 18.11 27.76
N GLN A 320 -13.75 18.45 29.01
CA GLN A 320 -13.17 19.73 29.38
C GLN A 320 -11.64 19.68 29.30
N ALA A 321 -11.06 20.81 28.96
CA ALA A 321 -9.62 20.97 29.02
C ALA A 321 -9.16 21.19 30.46
N LEU A 322 -7.96 20.69 30.75
CA LEU A 322 -7.34 20.80 32.05
C LEU A 322 -6.01 21.52 31.92
N GLU A 323 -5.78 22.45 32.83
CA GLU A 323 -4.44 22.99 33.05
C GLU A 323 -3.68 22.02 33.94
N LEU A 324 -2.62 21.40 33.40
CA LEU A 324 -1.76 20.50 34.14
C LEU A 324 -0.30 20.63 33.72
N THR A 325 0.60 20.34 34.65
CA THR A 325 2.02 20.17 34.37
C THR A 325 2.46 18.81 34.88
N ILE A 326 3.08 18.03 34.01
CA ILE A 326 3.68 16.75 34.36
C ILE A 326 5.20 16.94 34.35
N LYS A 327 5.83 16.77 35.51
CA LYS A 327 7.30 16.76 35.65
C LYS A 327 7.74 15.35 35.97
N ALA A 328 8.35 14.69 35.00
CA ALA A 328 8.97 13.39 35.17
C ALA A 328 10.49 13.54 35.31
N SER A 329 11.13 12.62 36.04
CA SER A 329 12.60 12.54 36.09
C SER A 329 13.21 11.93 34.82
N SER A 330 12.39 11.46 33.88
CA SER A 330 12.76 10.87 32.59
C SER A 330 11.82 11.36 31.49
N ASP A 331 12.34 11.57 30.28
CA ASP A 331 11.57 11.94 29.08
C ASP A 331 10.81 10.76 28.45
N THR A 332 11.08 9.54 28.92
CA THR A 332 10.38 8.31 28.52
C THR A 332 8.93 8.24 29.01
N VAL A 333 8.52 9.10 29.95
CA VAL A 333 7.13 9.09 30.44
C VAL A 333 6.21 9.77 29.43
N HIS A 334 5.28 9.00 28.91
CA HIS A 334 4.21 9.47 28.05
C HIS A 334 2.89 9.53 28.82
N HIS A 335 1.96 10.34 28.33
CA HIS A 335 0.63 10.47 28.93
C HIS A 335 -0.48 10.72 27.91
N LEU A 336 -1.71 10.46 28.35
CA LEU A 336 -2.97 10.85 27.71
C LEU A 336 -3.99 11.26 28.79
N LEU A 337 -4.54 12.46 28.65
CA LEU A 337 -5.66 12.90 29.48
C LEU A 337 -7.01 12.51 28.87
N MET A 338 -7.84 11.84 29.65
CA MET A 338 -9.20 11.46 29.28
C MET A 338 -10.21 11.98 30.31
N GLN A 339 -11.47 12.04 29.93
CA GLN A 339 -12.57 12.37 30.84
C GLN A 339 -13.76 11.45 30.60
N LYS A 340 -14.51 11.16 31.66
CA LYS A 340 -15.84 10.54 31.59
C LYS A 340 -16.95 11.58 31.73
N ALA A 341 -18.15 11.25 31.31
CA ALA A 341 -19.33 12.12 31.33
C ALA A 341 -19.73 12.58 32.73
N ASP A 342 -19.33 11.84 33.77
CA ASP A 342 -19.54 12.21 35.17
C ASP A 342 -18.59 13.33 35.65
N GLY A 343 -17.65 13.75 34.81
CA GLY A 343 -16.64 14.78 35.06
C GLY A 343 -15.31 14.25 35.59
N THR A 344 -15.18 12.94 35.83
CA THR A 344 -13.93 12.32 36.30
C THR A 344 -12.90 12.31 35.18
N TYR A 345 -11.71 12.82 35.48
CA TYR A 345 -10.54 12.72 34.60
C TYR A 345 -9.83 11.40 34.85
N TYR A 346 -9.30 10.82 33.77
CA TYR A 346 -8.45 9.64 33.76
C TYR A 346 -7.16 10.01 33.04
N LEU A 347 -6.08 10.19 33.80
CA LEU A 347 -4.75 10.43 33.27
C LEU A 347 -4.01 9.10 33.15
N LEU A 348 -3.76 8.67 31.90
CA LEU A 348 -2.94 7.51 31.60
C LEU A 348 -1.48 7.94 31.60
N LEU A 349 -0.63 7.19 32.28
CA LEU A 349 0.81 7.39 32.37
C LEU A 349 1.51 6.06 32.08
N TRP A 350 2.52 6.10 31.21
CA TRP A 350 3.37 4.93 30.97
C TRP A 350 4.82 5.34 30.73
N ASN A 351 5.75 4.51 31.19
CA ASN A 351 7.17 4.65 30.93
C ASN A 351 7.54 3.90 29.64
N ASP A 352 7.90 4.62 28.59
CA ASP A 352 8.24 4.04 27.31
C ASP A 352 9.67 3.49 27.24
N VAL A 353 9.86 2.35 27.89
CA VAL A 353 11.14 1.62 27.95
C VAL A 353 10.98 0.19 27.48
N GLU A 354 12.09 -0.42 27.08
CA GLU A 354 12.17 -1.85 26.82
C GLU A 354 11.89 -2.62 28.13
N VAL A 355 11.01 -3.62 28.05
CA VAL A 355 10.64 -4.50 29.18
C VAL A 355 11.08 -5.95 28.96
N TYR A 356 11.78 -6.20 27.85
CA TYR A 356 12.25 -7.52 27.45
C TYR A 356 13.58 -7.40 26.70
N ASN A 357 14.53 -8.25 27.03
CA ASN A 357 15.86 -8.18 26.44
C ASN A 357 15.93 -8.98 25.13
N GLN A 358 16.11 -8.26 24.04
CA GLN A 358 16.20 -8.81 22.68
C GLN A 358 17.58 -8.72 22.05
N ASP A 359 18.56 -8.22 22.80
CA ASP A 359 19.92 -8.15 22.31
C ASP A 359 20.59 -9.52 22.49
N PHE A 360 20.77 -10.25 21.39
CA PHE A 360 21.42 -11.56 21.37
C PHE A 360 22.87 -11.54 21.89
N HIS A 361 23.48 -10.36 21.99
CA HIS A 361 24.82 -10.19 22.55
C HIS A 361 24.81 -9.89 24.06
N HIS A 362 23.63 -9.64 24.65
CA HIS A 362 23.49 -9.36 26.07
C HIS A 362 23.43 -10.66 26.88
N PRO A 363 24.08 -10.75 28.06
CA PRO A 363 24.04 -11.95 28.91
C PRO A 363 22.62 -12.34 29.35
N ASP A 364 21.75 -11.35 29.52
CA ASP A 364 20.34 -11.53 29.88
C ASP A 364 19.39 -11.64 28.67
N TYR A 365 19.90 -11.99 27.48
CA TYR A 365 19.06 -12.23 26.30
C TYR A 365 17.89 -13.17 26.64
N GLY A 366 16.68 -12.78 26.23
CA GLY A 366 15.49 -13.59 26.42
C GLY A 366 14.82 -13.43 27.78
N MET A 367 15.30 -12.52 28.64
CA MET A 367 14.77 -12.26 29.98
C MET A 367 13.95 -10.96 30.05
N ASP A 368 13.00 -10.91 30.99
CA ASP A 368 12.27 -9.68 31.32
C ASP A 368 13.18 -8.64 31.96
N ILE A 369 12.97 -7.38 31.58
CA ILE A 369 13.63 -6.22 32.18
C ILE A 369 12.70 -5.66 33.24
N TYR A 370 13.24 -5.45 34.44
CA TYR A 370 12.56 -4.82 35.57
C TYR A 370 13.08 -3.41 35.72
N ASN A 371 12.40 -2.46 35.08
CA ASN A 371 12.80 -1.06 35.17
C ASN A 371 12.38 -0.47 36.52
N VAL A 372 13.17 0.49 37.00
CA VAL A 372 12.78 1.29 38.17
C VAL A 372 11.62 2.20 37.81
N ASP A 373 10.69 2.37 38.74
CA ASP A 373 9.60 3.31 38.59
C ASP A 373 10.16 4.74 38.44
N VAL A 374 9.52 5.55 37.60
CA VAL A 374 9.92 6.93 37.32
C VAL A 374 9.12 7.87 38.22
N PRO A 375 9.77 8.64 39.11
CA PRO A 375 9.09 9.67 39.88
C PRO A 375 8.49 10.76 38.96
N VAL A 376 7.20 11.00 39.14
CA VAL A 376 6.41 12.00 38.39
C VAL A 376 5.65 12.88 39.36
N THR A 377 5.71 14.19 39.15
CA THR A 377 4.86 15.17 39.83
C THR A 377 3.86 15.74 38.84
N VAL A 378 2.57 15.50 39.07
CA VAL A 378 1.46 16.13 38.33
C VAL A 378 0.97 17.31 39.14
N SER A 379 1.03 18.51 38.57
CA SER A 379 0.59 19.76 39.21
C SER A 379 -0.68 20.28 38.55
N LEU A 380 -1.71 20.56 39.36
CA LEU A 380 -3.03 21.04 38.96
C LEU A 380 -3.29 22.38 39.67
N PRO A 381 -3.00 23.54 39.03
CA PRO A 381 -3.07 24.82 39.71
C PRO A 381 -4.51 25.20 40.07
N ASN A 382 -4.71 25.66 41.31
CA ASN A 382 -5.97 26.22 41.80
C ASN A 382 -7.16 25.25 41.85
N VAL A 383 -6.92 23.94 41.72
CA VAL A 383 -7.98 22.94 41.77
C VAL A 383 -7.66 21.85 42.79
N PRO A 384 -8.23 21.91 44.01
CA PRO A 384 -8.09 20.81 44.95
C PRO A 384 -8.83 19.60 44.40
N VAL A 385 -8.10 18.58 43.98
CA VAL A 385 -8.69 17.32 43.53
C VAL A 385 -9.27 16.56 44.71
N SER A 386 -10.50 16.09 44.57
CA SER A 386 -11.10 15.18 45.54
C SER A 386 -11.02 13.75 44.98
N LYS A 387 -10.64 12.78 45.83
CA LYS A 387 -10.63 11.34 45.53
C LYS A 387 -9.74 10.95 44.33
N VAL A 388 -8.43 10.88 44.58
CA VAL A 388 -7.46 10.37 43.59
C VAL A 388 -7.35 8.85 43.72
N GLN A 389 -7.68 8.11 42.67
CA GLN A 389 -7.61 6.65 42.63
C GLN A 389 -6.56 6.19 41.61
N LEU A 390 -5.73 5.23 42.00
CA LEU A 390 -4.70 4.66 41.13
C LEU A 390 -5.10 3.26 40.68
N TYR A 391 -4.95 2.98 39.38
CA TYR A 391 -5.22 1.67 38.80
C TYR A 391 -4.00 1.18 38.03
N ARG A 392 -3.76 -0.14 38.10
CA ARG A 392 -2.82 -0.85 37.22
C ARG A 392 -3.57 -1.98 36.52
N PRO A 393 -3.92 -1.82 35.23
CA PRO A 393 -4.71 -2.80 34.49
C PRO A 393 -4.09 -4.21 34.49
N THR A 394 -2.76 -4.31 34.51
CA THR A 394 -2.01 -5.56 34.64
C THR A 394 -2.31 -6.34 35.92
N ILE A 395 -2.86 -5.69 36.95
CA ILE A 395 -3.14 -6.26 38.28
C ILE A 395 -4.66 -6.35 38.52
N SER A 396 -5.40 -5.25 38.38
CA SER A 396 -6.83 -5.18 38.74
C SER A 396 -7.58 -4.08 37.97
N ASP A 397 -8.90 -4.25 37.84
CA ASP A 397 -9.84 -3.20 37.42
C ASP A 397 -10.36 -2.34 38.60
N GLN A 398 -10.02 -2.71 39.83
CA GLN A 398 -10.32 -1.95 41.04
C GLN A 398 -9.18 -0.99 41.40
N PRO A 399 -9.48 0.13 42.10
CA PRO A 399 -8.45 1.01 42.62
C PRO A 399 -7.47 0.26 43.53
N MET A 400 -6.17 0.37 43.26
CA MET A 400 -5.12 -0.22 44.09
C MET A 400 -4.80 0.61 45.33
N SER A 401 -4.91 1.93 45.20
CA SER A 401 -4.63 2.86 46.28
C SER A 401 -5.35 4.19 46.04
N GLN A 402 -5.44 4.97 47.12
CA GLN A 402 -6.02 6.30 47.10
C GLN A 402 -4.99 7.30 47.63
N LEU A 403 -4.81 8.41 46.92
CA LEU A 403 -3.99 9.52 47.39
C LEU A 403 -4.86 10.59 48.05
N GLN A 404 -4.27 11.34 48.99
CA GLN A 404 -4.92 12.49 49.60
C GLN A 404 -5.13 13.60 48.56
N ALA A 405 -6.16 14.42 48.78
CA ALA A 405 -6.42 15.61 47.99
C ALA A 405 -5.21 16.56 48.05
N SER A 406 -4.67 16.93 46.89
CA SER A 406 -3.50 17.79 46.77
C SER A 406 -3.47 18.43 45.38
N GLU A 407 -3.04 19.68 45.28
CA GLU A 407 -2.76 20.33 43.99
C GLU A 407 -1.53 19.74 43.29
N GLN A 408 -0.70 18.97 44.02
CA GLN A 408 0.43 18.23 43.49
C GLN A 408 0.30 16.74 43.82
N LEU A 409 0.19 15.92 42.79
CA LEU A 409 0.20 14.47 42.89
C LEU A 409 1.62 13.98 42.65
N LYS A 410 2.18 13.30 43.65
CA LYS A 410 3.46 12.59 43.52
C LYS A 410 3.17 11.13 43.21
N LEU A 411 3.68 10.67 42.08
CA LEU A 411 3.41 9.37 41.51
C LEU A 411 4.74 8.69 41.17
N ASP A 412 4.76 7.37 41.26
CA ASP A 412 5.83 6.54 40.73
C ASP A 412 5.26 5.79 39.53
N VAL A 413 5.72 6.15 38.33
CA VAL A 413 5.21 5.59 37.07
C VAL A 413 6.00 4.31 36.74
N PRO A 414 5.35 3.14 36.75
CA PRO A 414 6.02 1.87 36.46
C PRO A 414 6.30 1.68 34.97
N ASP A 415 6.90 0.54 34.63
CA ASP A 415 7.13 0.10 33.24
C ASP A 415 5.92 -0.54 32.55
N ASP A 416 4.76 -0.51 33.23
CA ASP A 416 3.44 -0.80 32.70
C ASP A 416 2.50 0.43 32.80
N MET A 417 1.22 0.24 32.50
CA MET A 417 0.25 1.32 32.49
C MET A 417 -0.21 1.69 33.90
N LEU A 418 -0.07 2.96 34.27
CA LEU A 418 -0.68 3.57 35.45
C LEU A 418 -1.83 4.49 35.01
N ILE A 419 -3.01 4.31 35.60
CA ILE A 419 -4.17 5.17 35.36
C ILE A 419 -4.53 5.91 36.65
N VAL A 420 -4.59 7.23 36.58
CA VAL A 420 -4.92 8.11 37.71
C VAL A 420 -6.30 8.72 37.46
N ALA A 421 -7.28 8.32 38.26
CA ALA A 421 -8.62 8.91 38.21
C ALA A 421 -8.78 10.00 39.28
N PHE A 422 -9.32 11.16 38.91
CA PHE A 422 -9.55 12.27 39.83
C PHE A 422 -10.70 13.18 39.37
N GLN A 423 -11.37 13.84 40.32
CA GLN A 423 -12.44 14.80 40.04
C GLN A 423 -12.04 16.22 40.45
N LEU A 424 -12.46 17.16 39.62
CA LEU A 424 -12.39 18.60 39.91
C LEU A 424 -13.73 19.07 40.51
N PRO A 425 -13.75 20.20 41.24
CA PRO A 425 -14.98 20.90 41.57
C PRO A 425 -15.78 21.23 40.30
N LYS A 426 -17.11 21.07 40.35
CA LYS A 426 -17.96 21.39 39.20
C LYS A 426 -17.91 22.90 38.89
N VAL A 427 -17.48 23.26 37.69
CA VAL A 427 -17.54 24.63 37.15
C VAL A 427 -18.64 24.71 36.09
N THR A 428 -19.35 25.84 36.01
CA THR A 428 -20.44 26.04 35.04
C THR A 428 -19.88 26.29 33.64
N LYS A 429 -20.34 25.50 32.65
CA LYS A 429 -19.91 25.63 31.25
C LYS A 429 -20.41 26.94 30.65
N GLN A 430 -19.50 27.80 30.18
CA GLN A 430 -19.84 28.98 29.38
C GLN A 430 -19.61 28.70 27.89
N ALA A 431 -20.48 29.21 27.02
CA ALA A 431 -20.30 29.05 25.58
C ALA A 431 -19.16 29.93 25.06
N VAL A 432 -18.25 29.34 24.28
CA VAL A 432 -17.12 30.01 23.64
C VAL A 432 -17.32 29.93 22.12
N SER A 433 -17.29 31.08 21.43
CA SER A 433 -17.39 31.08 19.95
C SER A 433 -16.10 30.57 19.29
N PRO A 434 -16.17 29.92 18.11
CA PRO A 434 -14.99 29.37 17.43
C PRO A 434 -14.04 30.45 16.88
N PRO A 435 -12.77 30.10 16.60
CA PRO A 435 -11.86 30.93 15.81
C PRO A 435 -12.42 31.22 14.41
N ARG A 436 -11.90 32.25 13.74
CA ARG A 436 -12.38 32.71 12.42
C ARG A 436 -11.22 32.81 11.43
N ASN A 437 -11.55 32.91 10.13
CA ASN A 437 -10.59 33.26 9.07
C ASN A 437 -9.29 32.44 9.09
N ILE A 438 -9.41 31.14 9.36
CA ILE A 438 -8.26 30.24 9.36
C ILE A 438 -7.65 30.11 7.96
N THR A 439 -6.32 30.19 7.89
CA THR A 439 -5.49 30.11 6.68
C THR A 439 -4.23 29.29 6.97
N ALA A 440 -3.50 28.89 5.91
CA ALA A 440 -2.22 28.20 6.06
C ALA A 440 -1.19 28.63 5.01
N THR A 441 0.08 28.64 5.40
CA THR A 441 1.22 28.62 4.48
C THR A 441 1.94 27.28 4.58
N THR A 442 2.41 26.74 3.45
CA THR A 442 2.95 25.37 3.41
C THR A 442 4.32 25.27 2.71
N THR A 443 5.16 24.39 3.25
CA THR A 443 6.36 23.85 2.60
C THR A 443 6.07 22.41 2.15
N SER A 444 7.10 21.62 1.85
CA SER A 444 6.93 20.19 1.59
C SER A 444 6.73 19.35 2.85
N HIS A 445 7.15 19.83 4.03
CA HIS A 445 7.07 19.07 5.28
C HIS A 445 6.45 19.87 6.43
N ASP A 446 6.13 21.14 6.19
CA ASP A 446 5.59 22.04 7.20
C ASP A 446 4.27 22.67 6.75
N ILE A 447 3.35 22.79 7.69
CA ILE A 447 2.11 23.55 7.57
C ILE A 447 2.04 24.54 8.73
N HIS A 448 2.03 25.83 8.40
CA HIS A 448 1.87 26.92 9.35
C HIS A 448 0.46 27.51 9.23
N LEU A 449 -0.36 27.26 10.24
CA LEU A 449 -1.74 27.75 10.36
C LEU A 449 -1.76 29.14 11.01
N SER A 450 -2.70 29.99 10.60
CA SER A 450 -3.02 31.27 11.25
C SER A 450 -4.52 31.53 11.20
N TRP A 451 -5.08 32.16 12.24
CA TRP A 451 -6.51 32.46 12.34
C TRP A 451 -6.77 33.77 13.11
N ASP A 452 -8.00 34.23 13.07
CA ASP A 452 -8.48 35.34 13.90
C ASP A 452 -9.09 34.82 15.20
N ALA A 453 -8.91 35.60 16.28
CA ALA A 453 -9.56 35.33 17.55
C ALA A 453 -11.10 35.40 17.45
N PRO A 454 -11.82 34.69 18.35
CA PRO A 454 -13.27 34.77 18.46
C PRO A 454 -13.78 36.19 18.80
N VAL A 455 -15.04 36.50 18.43
CA VAL A 455 -15.65 37.84 18.61
C VAL A 455 -16.52 38.00 19.86
N LYS A 456 -16.94 36.90 20.51
CA LYS A 456 -17.88 36.93 21.65
C LYS A 456 -17.47 35.93 22.73
N THR A 457 -16.51 36.27 23.58
CA THR A 457 -16.03 35.37 24.67
C THR A 457 -15.47 36.15 25.86
N PRO A 458 -15.35 35.53 27.05
CA PRO A 458 -14.35 35.93 28.05
C PRO A 458 -12.93 35.95 27.45
N SER A 459 -11.94 36.43 28.21
CA SER A 459 -10.53 36.38 27.83
C SER A 459 -10.13 35.00 27.32
N ILE A 460 -9.62 34.91 26.10
CA ILE A 460 -9.13 33.67 25.50
C ILE A 460 -7.79 33.32 26.12
N LYS A 461 -7.65 32.07 26.56
CA LYS A 461 -6.40 31.52 27.10
C LYS A 461 -5.54 30.88 26.00
N GLY A 462 -6.16 30.33 24.95
CA GLY A 462 -5.45 29.82 23.78
C GLY A 462 -6.31 28.92 22.91
N TYR A 463 -5.67 28.01 22.18
CA TYR A 463 -6.29 27.22 21.12
C TYR A 463 -5.76 25.79 21.10
N PHE A 464 -6.66 24.81 21.00
CA PHE A 464 -6.30 23.44 20.63
C PHE A 464 -6.26 23.29 19.13
N VAL A 465 -5.19 22.66 18.65
CA VAL A 465 -5.03 22.30 17.24
C VAL A 465 -5.02 20.79 17.13
N SER A 466 -5.82 20.25 16.21
CA SER A 466 -5.88 18.83 15.91
C SER A 466 -5.67 18.60 14.41
N ARG A 467 -5.17 17.42 14.05
CA ARG A 467 -5.01 16.95 12.67
C ARG A 467 -5.73 15.63 12.51
N LEU A 468 -6.61 15.53 11.51
CA LEU A 468 -7.45 14.35 11.29
C LEU A 468 -8.25 13.91 12.53
N GLY A 469 -8.65 14.89 13.37
CA GLY A 469 -9.38 14.68 14.61
C GLY A 469 -8.51 14.22 15.78
N GLN A 470 -7.19 14.44 15.72
CA GLN A 470 -6.23 13.98 16.73
C GLN A 470 -5.43 15.16 17.27
N PRO A 471 -5.39 15.39 18.59
CA PRO A 471 -4.72 16.53 19.16
C PRO A 471 -3.25 16.60 18.73
N LEU A 472 -2.82 17.74 18.19
CA LEU A 472 -1.40 18.04 17.93
C LEU A 472 -0.79 18.85 19.07
N GLY A 473 -1.57 19.75 19.68
CA GLY A 473 -1.10 20.55 20.79
C GLY A 473 -1.98 21.75 21.12
N PHE A 474 -1.48 22.57 22.05
CA PHE A 474 -2.09 23.81 22.50
C PHE A 474 -1.15 25.00 22.22
N THR A 475 -1.71 26.13 21.83
CA THR A 475 -0.98 27.39 21.60
C THR A 475 -1.77 28.56 22.17
N ASP A 476 -1.08 29.51 22.82
CA ASP A 476 -1.67 30.77 23.25
C ASP A 476 -1.71 31.82 22.12
N GLN A 477 -1.05 31.52 21.00
CA GLN A 477 -1.00 32.36 19.81
C GLN A 477 -2.09 31.99 18.81
N THR A 478 -2.45 32.92 17.94
CA THR A 478 -3.36 32.68 16.81
C THR A 478 -2.65 32.05 15.60
N GLN A 479 -1.65 31.21 15.88
CA GLN A 479 -0.87 30.48 14.89
C GLN A 479 -0.32 29.17 15.45
N PHE A 480 -0.12 28.18 14.58
CA PHE A 480 0.44 26.88 14.94
C PHE A 480 1.23 26.28 13.77
N SER A 481 2.30 25.54 14.05
CA SER A 481 3.14 24.88 13.04
C SER A 481 3.16 23.37 13.23
N ASP A 482 2.83 22.63 12.17
CA ASP A 482 2.97 21.18 12.10
C ASP A 482 4.12 20.84 11.13
N THR A 483 5.17 20.17 11.63
CA THR A 483 6.42 19.89 10.90
C THR A 483 6.64 18.39 10.65
N VAL A 484 5.64 17.56 10.93
CA VAL A 484 5.69 16.10 10.73
C VAL A 484 4.69 15.70 9.65
N THR A 485 4.77 16.39 8.51
CA THR A 485 3.90 16.15 7.35
C THR A 485 4.69 15.60 6.16
N LEU A 486 3.99 14.89 5.28
CA LEU A 486 4.55 14.33 4.06
C LEU A 486 4.39 15.32 2.90
N PRO A 487 5.33 15.38 1.94
CA PRO A 487 5.19 16.23 0.75
C PRO A 487 4.05 15.81 -0.15
N GLY A 488 3.40 16.81 -0.75
CA GLY A 488 2.27 16.64 -1.66
C GLY A 488 1.03 16.02 -1.02
N ILE A 489 0.87 16.12 0.31
CA ILE A 489 -0.29 15.57 1.05
C ILE A 489 -1.11 16.69 1.67
N GLY A 490 -2.43 16.58 1.53
CA GLY A 490 -3.42 17.42 2.21
C GLY A 490 -3.73 16.93 3.61
N TYR A 491 -3.77 17.81 4.59
CA TYR A 491 -4.14 17.50 5.97
C TYR A 491 -5.33 18.37 6.39
N THR A 492 -6.32 17.74 7.03
CA THR A 492 -7.44 18.46 7.63
C THR A 492 -7.11 18.77 9.08
N TYR A 493 -7.12 20.06 9.43
CA TYR A 493 -6.92 20.57 10.78
C TYR A 493 -8.22 21.04 11.38
N THR A 494 -8.32 20.95 12.70
CA THR A 494 -9.34 21.66 13.48
C THR A 494 -8.67 22.60 14.47
N VAL A 495 -9.27 23.77 14.69
CA VAL A 495 -8.86 24.69 15.76
C VAL A 495 -10.06 25.01 16.64
N SER A 496 -9.92 24.82 17.95
CA SER A 496 -10.92 25.22 18.95
C SER A 496 -10.31 26.24 19.90
N ALA A 497 -11.07 27.28 20.24
CA ALA A 497 -10.66 28.28 21.22
C ALA A 497 -10.98 27.80 22.64
N VAL A 498 -10.16 28.23 23.60
CA VAL A 498 -10.36 27.96 25.02
C VAL A 498 -10.30 29.25 25.82
N ASP A 499 -11.28 29.46 26.67
CA ASP A 499 -11.31 30.62 27.57
C ASP A 499 -10.47 30.40 28.85
N THR A 500 -10.33 31.44 29.68
CA THR A 500 -9.62 31.36 30.96
C THR A 500 -10.27 30.44 31.99
N PHE A 501 -11.48 29.93 31.74
CA PHE A 501 -12.20 29.00 32.60
C PHE A 501 -12.10 27.53 32.12
N GLY A 502 -11.43 27.27 30.99
CA GLY A 502 -11.27 25.93 30.42
C GLY A 502 -12.43 25.50 29.52
N ASN A 503 -13.37 26.39 29.17
CA ASN A 503 -14.44 26.09 28.24
C ASN A 503 -13.92 26.09 26.80
N VAL A 504 -14.31 25.06 26.03
CA VAL A 504 -13.83 24.83 24.66
C VAL A 504 -14.94 25.17 23.66
N SER A 505 -14.60 25.90 22.60
CA SER A 505 -15.52 26.19 21.50
C SER A 505 -15.76 24.97 20.61
N ASP A 506 -16.81 25.04 19.78
CA ASP A 506 -16.87 24.19 18.58
C ASP A 506 -15.61 24.38 17.72
N PRO A 507 -15.13 23.34 17.01
CA PRO A 507 -13.94 23.44 16.16
C PRO A 507 -14.24 24.12 14.82
N VAL A 508 -13.29 24.92 14.31
CA VAL A 508 -13.24 25.33 12.90
C VAL A 508 -12.31 24.39 12.13
N GLN A 509 -12.74 23.92 10.95
CA GLN A 509 -11.94 23.03 10.09
C GLN A 509 -11.23 23.79 8.96
N TYR A 510 -10.00 23.38 8.63
CA TYR A 510 -9.26 23.87 7.47
C TYR A 510 -8.42 22.76 6.84
N MET A 511 -8.42 22.68 5.50
CA MET A 511 -7.56 21.74 4.76
C MET A 511 -6.36 22.48 4.18
N ALA A 512 -5.16 22.05 4.54
CA ALA A 512 -3.91 22.59 4.02
C ALA A 512 -3.13 21.51 3.27
N MET A 513 -2.51 21.86 2.15
CA MET A 513 -1.74 20.93 1.30
C MET A 513 -0.27 21.30 1.29
N THR A 514 0.60 20.33 1.63
CA THR A 514 2.04 20.50 1.49
C THR A 514 2.44 20.53 0.02
N LYS A 515 3.53 21.23 -0.28
CA LYS A 515 4.11 21.29 -1.61
C LYS A 515 4.71 19.92 -1.99
N ALA A 516 4.49 19.49 -3.22
CA ALA A 516 5.22 18.35 -3.77
C ALA A 516 6.69 18.76 -4.01
N ASN A 517 7.61 18.00 -3.43
CA ASN A 517 9.06 18.15 -3.65
C ASN A 517 9.69 16.83 -4.14
N PHE A 518 9.07 16.20 -5.13
CA PHE A 518 9.53 14.91 -5.66
C PHE A 518 10.31 15.09 -6.97
N PRO A 519 11.27 14.21 -7.30
CA PRO A 519 11.87 14.14 -8.64
C PRO A 519 10.84 13.66 -9.69
N ASP A 520 11.21 13.66 -10.96
CA ASP A 520 10.42 13.04 -12.04
C ASP A 520 11.40 12.41 -13.03
N ILE A 521 11.56 11.09 -13.00
CA ILE A 521 12.61 10.32 -13.66
C ILE A 521 12.02 9.55 -14.83
N ILE A 522 12.28 10.05 -16.04
CA ILE A 522 11.89 9.35 -17.27
C ILE A 522 13.02 8.49 -17.82
N VAL A 523 12.66 7.45 -18.58
CA VAL A 523 13.60 6.77 -19.48
C VAL A 523 13.60 7.50 -20.82
N THR A 524 14.72 8.14 -21.17
CA THR A 524 14.86 8.90 -22.42
C THR A 524 15.41 8.06 -23.57
N ASN A 525 16.17 7.01 -23.26
CA ASN A 525 16.76 6.13 -24.26
C ASN A 525 16.92 4.72 -23.72
N VAL A 526 16.82 3.73 -24.60
CA VAL A 526 17.16 2.34 -24.32
C VAL A 526 18.01 1.80 -25.48
N SER A 527 19.06 1.06 -25.15
CA SER A 527 19.98 0.50 -26.15
C SER A 527 20.41 -0.91 -25.77
N MET A 528 20.82 -1.66 -26.79
CA MET A 528 21.28 -3.04 -26.66
C MET A 528 22.61 -3.25 -27.40
N GLN A 529 23.41 -4.19 -26.91
CA GLN A 529 24.63 -4.65 -27.58
C GLN A 529 24.69 -6.17 -27.60
N PRO A 530 25.05 -6.80 -28.74
CA PRO A 530 25.46 -6.18 -30.01
C PRO A 530 24.27 -5.57 -30.79
N GLN A 531 24.54 -4.69 -31.76
CA GLN A 531 23.50 -4.06 -32.60
C GLN A 531 22.98 -5.00 -33.70
N ASN A 532 23.85 -5.86 -34.23
CA ASN A 532 23.49 -6.87 -35.24
C ASN A 532 23.22 -8.21 -34.55
N LEU A 533 22.01 -8.34 -34.00
CA LEU A 533 21.64 -9.50 -33.18
C LEU A 533 21.40 -10.76 -34.00
N GLN A 534 21.95 -11.87 -33.51
CA GLN A 534 21.68 -13.23 -33.95
C GLN A 534 21.06 -14.03 -32.80
N ALA A 535 20.27 -15.06 -33.14
CA ALA A 535 19.76 -15.98 -32.13
C ALA A 535 20.95 -16.68 -31.44
N GLY A 536 20.94 -16.72 -30.11
CA GLY A 536 22.03 -17.23 -29.28
C GLY A 536 23.01 -16.16 -28.78
N ASP A 537 22.93 -14.91 -29.26
CA ASP A 537 23.77 -13.82 -28.74
C ASP A 537 23.47 -13.52 -27.26
N GLN A 538 24.52 -13.22 -26.50
CA GLN A 538 24.37 -12.61 -25.18
C GLN A 538 24.21 -11.10 -25.32
N VAL A 539 23.02 -10.61 -25.03
CA VAL A 539 22.64 -9.21 -25.20
C VAL A 539 22.77 -8.47 -23.87
N SER A 540 23.51 -7.37 -23.89
CA SER A 540 23.58 -6.40 -22.78
C SER A 540 22.68 -5.21 -23.06
N PHE A 541 21.98 -4.73 -22.04
CA PHE A 541 21.13 -3.54 -22.16
C PHE A 541 21.69 -2.34 -21.38
N LYS A 542 21.39 -1.15 -21.88
CA LYS A 542 21.59 0.13 -21.18
C LYS A 542 20.35 0.99 -21.34
N ALA A 543 20.04 1.80 -20.34
CA ALA A 543 19.00 2.82 -20.41
C ALA A 543 19.54 4.16 -19.92
N THR A 544 19.14 5.23 -20.59
CA THR A 544 19.40 6.61 -20.14
C THR A 544 18.16 7.09 -19.41
N ILE A 545 18.35 7.49 -18.16
CA ILE A 545 17.30 8.09 -17.32
C ILE A 545 17.59 9.57 -17.14
N LYS A 546 16.54 10.37 -17.00
CA LYS A 546 16.65 11.82 -16.82
C LYS A 546 15.66 12.29 -15.78
N ASN A 547 16.13 13.11 -14.84
CA ASN A 547 15.25 13.85 -13.96
C ASN A 547 14.70 15.07 -14.71
N ILE A 548 13.43 15.05 -15.09
CA ILE A 548 12.70 16.19 -15.66
C ILE A 548 11.96 17.00 -14.60
N GLY A 549 11.96 16.55 -13.35
CA GLY A 549 11.34 17.19 -12.20
C GLY A 549 12.11 18.40 -11.71
N LYS A 550 11.50 19.12 -10.75
CA LYS A 550 12.09 20.33 -10.16
C LYS A 550 13.06 20.06 -9.01
N TYR A 551 13.07 18.85 -8.48
CA TYR A 551 13.83 18.47 -7.29
C TYR A 551 14.75 17.30 -7.58
N ALA A 552 15.90 17.27 -6.92
CA ALA A 552 16.83 16.15 -7.01
C ALA A 552 16.16 14.87 -6.47
N SER A 553 16.47 13.74 -7.08
CA SER A 553 16.02 12.45 -6.57
C SER A 553 16.75 12.07 -5.27
N PRO A 554 16.16 11.22 -4.41
CA PRO A 554 16.81 10.78 -3.18
C PRO A 554 18.11 9.98 -3.42
N ALA A 555 18.97 9.90 -2.40
CA ALA A 555 20.20 9.11 -2.40
C ALA A 555 19.90 7.63 -2.12
N ILE A 556 19.13 7.01 -3.01
CA ILE A 556 18.78 5.59 -3.01
C ILE A 556 18.89 5.04 -4.42
N THR A 557 18.81 3.72 -4.58
CA THR A 557 18.96 3.06 -5.88
C THR A 557 17.94 3.53 -6.92
N HIS A 558 18.39 4.06 -8.06
CA HIS A 558 17.57 4.30 -9.26
C HIS A 558 17.51 3.04 -10.12
N GLY A 559 16.78 2.04 -9.65
CA GLY A 559 16.77 0.74 -10.31
C GLY A 559 16.06 0.79 -11.66
N ILE A 560 16.62 0.09 -12.66
CA ILE A 560 16.01 -0.07 -13.98
C ILE A 560 15.84 -1.55 -14.27
N ALA A 561 14.63 -1.98 -14.61
CA ALA A 561 14.41 -3.33 -15.11
C ALA A 561 14.27 -3.36 -16.63
N PHE A 562 15.00 -4.27 -17.26
CA PHE A 562 14.90 -4.56 -18.69
C PHE A 562 14.02 -5.78 -18.91
N ARG A 563 13.01 -5.66 -19.78
CA ARG A 563 12.10 -6.75 -20.14
C ARG A 563 12.14 -7.05 -21.62
N ILE A 564 12.13 -8.33 -21.96
CA ILE A 564 11.83 -8.81 -23.30
C ILE A 564 10.47 -9.50 -23.24
N ASP A 565 9.53 -9.02 -24.07
CA ASP A 565 8.17 -9.57 -24.17
C ASP A 565 7.49 -9.70 -22.80
N ASN A 566 7.57 -8.61 -22.03
CA ASN A 566 7.06 -8.46 -20.66
C ASN A 566 7.74 -9.31 -19.58
N ARG A 567 8.75 -10.12 -19.90
CA ARG A 567 9.54 -10.87 -18.91
C ARG A 567 10.80 -10.11 -18.52
N VAL A 568 11.07 -9.98 -17.21
CA VAL A 568 12.35 -9.42 -16.70
C VAL A 568 13.50 -10.32 -17.11
N VAL A 569 14.50 -9.76 -17.79
CA VAL A 569 15.68 -10.51 -18.25
C VAL A 569 16.95 -10.08 -17.53
N CYS A 570 17.08 -8.80 -17.19
CA CYS A 570 18.15 -8.26 -16.34
C CYS A 570 17.73 -6.88 -15.82
N TRP A 571 18.54 -6.31 -14.94
CA TRP A 571 18.30 -5.00 -14.32
C TRP A 571 19.61 -4.27 -14.02
N SER A 572 19.48 -3.00 -13.64
CA SER A 572 20.52 -2.15 -13.07
C SER A 572 20.08 -1.72 -11.67
N ASP A 573 20.89 -1.96 -10.63
CA ASP A 573 20.56 -1.67 -9.23
C ASP A 573 21.74 -1.08 -8.41
N ASN A 574 22.74 -0.48 -9.08
CA ASN A 574 23.96 0.00 -8.44
C ASN A 574 24.20 1.51 -8.52
N TYR A 575 23.20 2.30 -8.91
CA TYR A 575 23.30 3.76 -8.95
C TYR A 575 22.45 4.37 -7.83
N GLU A 576 23.11 5.00 -6.85
CA GLU A 576 22.47 5.57 -5.65
C GLU A 576 22.69 7.08 -5.51
N THR A 577 23.32 7.70 -6.52
CA THR A 577 23.62 9.14 -6.48
C THR A 577 22.36 9.92 -6.83
N PRO A 578 21.99 10.95 -6.05
CA PRO A 578 20.94 11.90 -6.43
C PRO A 578 21.12 12.43 -7.86
N LEU A 579 20.11 12.23 -8.71
CA LEU A 579 20.02 12.81 -10.03
C LEU A 579 19.38 14.19 -9.91
N GLU A 580 20.18 15.24 -10.09
CA GLU A 580 19.73 16.64 -10.04
C GLU A 580 18.73 16.96 -11.17
N PRO A 581 17.87 17.99 -11.00
CA PRO A 581 16.96 18.46 -12.04
C PRO A 581 17.64 18.69 -13.38
N GLY A 582 17.07 18.14 -14.45
CA GLY A 582 17.56 18.21 -15.81
C GLY A 582 18.76 17.32 -16.12
N LYS A 583 19.36 16.61 -15.14
CA LYS A 583 20.48 15.71 -15.36
C LYS A 583 20.03 14.35 -15.85
N GLU A 584 20.90 13.72 -16.62
CA GLU A 584 20.71 12.39 -17.16
C GLU A 584 21.91 11.50 -16.82
N ILE A 585 21.65 10.19 -16.71
CA ILE A 585 22.67 9.18 -16.51
C ILE A 585 22.30 7.94 -17.32
N THR A 586 23.31 7.25 -17.87
CA THR A 586 23.11 5.97 -18.56
C THR A 586 23.53 4.83 -17.65
N LEU A 587 22.57 3.97 -17.30
CA LEU A 587 22.77 2.81 -16.45
C LEU A 587 22.82 1.54 -17.30
N ALA A 588 23.83 0.71 -17.02
CA ALA A 588 24.00 -0.59 -17.67
C ALA A 588 23.45 -1.71 -16.80
N ALA A 589 22.89 -2.74 -17.43
CA ALA A 589 22.50 -3.94 -16.71
C ALA A 589 23.71 -4.55 -15.97
N ASN A 590 23.56 -4.77 -14.67
CA ASN A 590 24.62 -5.28 -13.80
C ASN A 590 24.29 -6.65 -13.20
N ALA A 591 23.01 -7.02 -13.14
CA ALA A 591 22.52 -8.29 -12.61
C ALA A 591 21.24 -8.75 -13.32
N GLY A 592 20.79 -9.96 -13.00
CA GLY A 592 19.56 -10.55 -13.54
C GLY A 592 19.24 -11.89 -12.89
N PRO A 593 18.16 -12.59 -13.30
CA PRO A 593 17.79 -13.88 -12.75
C PRO A 593 18.95 -14.88 -12.82
N GLY A 594 19.25 -15.57 -11.72
CA GLY A 594 20.40 -16.46 -11.63
C GLY A 594 21.75 -15.75 -11.72
N SER A 595 21.81 -14.47 -11.34
CA SER A 595 22.99 -13.59 -11.44
C SER A 595 23.48 -13.34 -12.87
N ASN A 596 22.62 -13.54 -13.87
CA ASN A 596 22.97 -13.29 -15.28
C ASN A 596 22.53 -11.89 -15.72
N LYS A 597 23.49 -11.03 -16.06
CA LYS A 597 23.24 -9.66 -16.55
C LYS A 597 22.92 -9.56 -18.06
N HIS A 598 22.87 -10.70 -18.76
CA HIS A 598 22.62 -10.77 -20.19
C HIS A 598 21.33 -11.50 -20.52
N TRP A 599 20.66 -11.08 -21.59
CA TRP A 599 19.58 -11.84 -22.22
C TRP A 599 20.15 -12.71 -23.34
N LEU A 600 19.73 -13.98 -23.42
CA LEU A 600 20.05 -14.85 -24.54
C LEU A 600 19.04 -14.62 -25.66
N ALA A 601 19.50 -14.07 -26.78
CA ALA A 601 18.69 -13.72 -27.92
C ALA A 601 18.00 -14.95 -28.55
N SER A 602 16.74 -14.81 -28.93
CA SER A 602 15.98 -15.79 -29.73
C SER A 602 15.54 -15.17 -31.06
N SER A 603 15.26 -16.00 -32.08
CA SER A 603 14.67 -15.51 -33.31
C SER A 603 13.23 -15.04 -33.08
N GLY A 604 12.77 -14.08 -33.88
CA GLY A 604 11.42 -13.54 -33.82
C GLY A 604 11.34 -12.05 -33.50
N LYS A 605 10.11 -11.56 -33.40
CA LYS A 605 9.80 -10.17 -33.04
C LYS A 605 9.77 -10.04 -31.53
N HIS A 606 10.55 -9.11 -31.01
CA HIS A 606 10.69 -8.85 -29.58
C HIS A 606 10.35 -7.41 -29.23
N THR A 607 9.86 -7.20 -28.01
CA THR A 607 9.67 -5.88 -27.40
C THR A 607 10.59 -5.72 -26.20
N LEU A 608 11.58 -4.82 -26.32
CA LEU A 608 12.38 -4.34 -25.19
C LEU A 608 11.60 -3.27 -24.43
N THR A 609 11.47 -3.43 -23.12
CA THR A 609 10.95 -2.41 -22.21
C THR A 609 12.01 -2.07 -21.18
N ALA A 610 12.37 -0.81 -21.06
CA ALA A 610 13.11 -0.28 -19.92
C ALA A 610 12.13 0.44 -18.98
N HIS A 611 12.20 0.12 -17.69
CA HIS A 611 11.36 0.69 -16.65
C HIS A 611 12.27 1.21 -15.55
N VAL A 612 12.39 2.52 -15.40
CA VAL A 612 13.09 3.14 -14.26
C VAL A 612 12.18 3.16 -13.03
N ASP A 613 12.81 3.24 -11.87
CA ASP A 613 12.22 2.99 -10.57
C ASP A 613 11.32 1.75 -10.55
N ASP A 614 11.85 0.64 -11.06
CA ASP A 614 11.09 -0.58 -11.34
C ASP A 614 10.41 -1.24 -10.12
N GLN A 615 10.74 -0.77 -8.91
CA GLN A 615 10.22 -1.22 -7.63
C GLN A 615 9.54 -0.10 -6.82
N ASP A 616 9.27 1.06 -7.44
CA ASP A 616 8.65 2.24 -6.82
C ASP A 616 9.35 2.64 -5.50
N ARG A 617 10.69 2.74 -5.55
CA ARG A 617 11.56 2.95 -4.38
C ARG A 617 11.45 4.37 -3.85
N PHE A 618 11.13 5.34 -4.69
CA PHE A 618 10.80 6.70 -4.27
C PHE A 618 9.54 7.19 -4.96
N ARG A 619 9.00 8.32 -4.46
CA ARG A 619 7.87 8.98 -5.09
C ARG A 619 8.37 9.95 -6.13
N GLU A 620 7.67 10.00 -7.25
CA GLU A 620 7.93 10.89 -8.37
C GLU A 620 6.74 11.82 -8.62
N ASP A 621 6.96 12.98 -9.23
CA ASP A 621 5.87 13.89 -9.60
C ASP A 621 4.90 13.22 -10.62
N ASP A 622 5.40 12.33 -11.49
CA ASP A 622 4.61 11.56 -12.47
C ASP A 622 5.13 10.13 -12.65
N GLU A 623 4.59 9.19 -11.87
CA GLU A 623 4.90 7.75 -11.96
C GLU A 623 4.50 7.09 -13.31
N SER A 624 3.74 7.78 -14.18
CA SER A 624 3.20 7.19 -15.41
C SER A 624 4.18 7.22 -16.59
N ASN A 625 5.29 7.96 -16.46
CA ASN A 625 6.23 8.25 -17.54
C ASN A 625 7.57 7.47 -17.42
N ASN A 626 7.66 6.53 -16.48
CA ASN A 626 8.87 5.75 -16.16
C ASN A 626 9.21 4.63 -17.17
N ILE A 627 8.42 4.46 -18.24
CA ILE A 627 8.54 3.32 -19.17
C ILE A 627 8.86 3.79 -20.59
N LEU A 628 9.92 3.22 -21.18
CA LEU A 628 10.22 3.30 -22.61
C LEU A 628 10.20 1.91 -23.26
N LYS A 629 9.57 1.81 -24.43
CA LYS A 629 9.46 0.56 -25.21
C LYS A 629 10.08 0.70 -26.59
N GLN A 630 10.79 -0.33 -27.03
CA GLN A 630 11.35 -0.46 -28.38
C GLN A 630 11.10 -1.86 -28.93
N THR A 631 10.61 -1.97 -30.15
CA THR A 631 10.44 -3.26 -30.84
C THR A 631 11.58 -3.52 -31.81
N PHE A 632 12.03 -4.76 -31.90
CA PHE A 632 13.04 -5.20 -32.87
C PHE A 632 12.74 -6.63 -33.34
N THR A 633 13.48 -7.12 -34.33
CA THR A 633 13.32 -8.47 -34.86
C THR A 633 14.67 -9.11 -35.09
N ILE A 634 14.83 -10.34 -34.59
CA ILE A 634 16.01 -11.17 -34.84
C ILE A 634 15.61 -12.19 -35.91
N GLN A 635 16.36 -12.22 -37.00
CA GLN A 635 16.08 -13.15 -38.10
C GLN A 635 16.37 -14.58 -37.66
N ASP A 636 15.54 -15.50 -38.14
CA ASP A 636 15.81 -16.92 -38.00
C ASP A 636 16.85 -17.34 -39.04
N GLN A 637 18.09 -17.56 -38.58
CA GLN A 637 19.17 -18.01 -39.47
C GLN A 637 18.95 -19.41 -40.03
N SER A 638 18.03 -20.21 -39.48
CA SER A 638 17.69 -21.50 -40.11
C SER A 638 17.00 -21.33 -41.46
N LEU A 639 16.39 -20.17 -41.72
CA LEU A 639 15.72 -19.85 -42.99
C LEU A 639 16.65 -19.14 -43.99
N SER A 640 17.80 -18.61 -43.59
CA SER A 640 18.72 -17.90 -44.51
C SER A 640 19.40 -18.80 -45.55
N THR A 641 19.35 -20.13 -45.34
CA THR A 641 19.83 -21.16 -46.27
C THR A 641 18.76 -21.62 -47.27
N HIS A 642 17.52 -21.16 -47.12
CA HIS A 642 16.40 -21.54 -47.98
C HIS A 642 16.29 -20.64 -49.23
N PRO A 643 15.62 -21.09 -50.31
CA PRO A 643 15.32 -20.25 -51.48
C PRO A 643 14.37 -19.09 -51.13
N ASP A 644 14.24 -18.10 -52.02
CA ASP A 644 13.26 -16.98 -51.89
C ASP A 644 12.49 -16.88 -53.20
N LEU A 645 11.23 -17.31 -53.25
CA LEU A 645 10.44 -17.33 -54.48
C LEU A 645 9.56 -16.07 -54.59
N VAL A 646 9.89 -15.25 -55.57
CA VAL A 646 9.19 -13.99 -55.84
C VAL A 646 8.49 -14.05 -57.18
N VAL A 647 7.23 -13.64 -57.23
CA VAL A 647 6.55 -13.42 -58.51
C VAL A 647 6.98 -12.05 -59.06
N THR A 648 7.71 -12.05 -60.17
CA THR A 648 8.26 -10.83 -60.78
C THR A 648 7.40 -10.30 -61.93
N GLN A 649 6.57 -11.17 -62.52
CA GLN A 649 5.65 -10.78 -63.60
C GLN A 649 4.43 -11.70 -63.62
N VAL A 650 3.27 -11.14 -63.94
CA VAL A 650 2.01 -11.88 -64.15
C VAL A 650 1.41 -11.42 -65.47
N ASN A 651 1.06 -12.37 -66.35
CA ASN A 651 0.44 -12.08 -67.63
C ASN A 651 -0.85 -12.90 -67.83
N THR A 652 -1.76 -12.34 -68.63
CA THR A 652 -2.94 -13.03 -69.14
C THR A 652 -2.85 -13.19 -70.65
N SER A 653 -3.49 -14.23 -71.19
CA SER A 653 -3.72 -14.37 -72.63
C SER A 653 -5.19 -14.70 -72.88
N PRO A 654 -5.93 -13.84 -73.61
CA PRO A 654 -5.48 -12.56 -74.17
C PRO A 654 -5.10 -11.52 -73.08
N ALA A 655 -4.21 -10.58 -73.42
CA ALA A 655 -3.75 -9.54 -72.48
C ALA A 655 -4.85 -8.53 -72.14
N THR A 656 -5.82 -8.34 -73.03
CA THR A 656 -7.01 -7.48 -72.89
C THR A 656 -8.26 -8.31 -73.21
N PRO A 657 -8.77 -9.09 -72.25
CA PRO A 657 -9.91 -9.99 -72.48
C PRO A 657 -11.22 -9.23 -72.74
N LYS A 658 -12.05 -9.73 -73.65
CA LYS A 658 -13.45 -9.30 -73.84
C LYS A 658 -14.41 -10.20 -73.08
N VAL A 659 -15.67 -9.80 -72.96
CA VAL A 659 -16.74 -10.63 -72.39
C VAL A 659 -16.77 -11.99 -73.12
N GLY A 660 -16.69 -13.08 -72.37
CA GLY A 660 -16.71 -14.45 -72.90
C GLY A 660 -15.35 -15.02 -73.29
N ASP A 661 -14.28 -14.21 -73.30
CA ASP A 661 -12.93 -14.72 -73.60
C ASP A 661 -12.47 -15.71 -72.53
N VAL A 662 -11.89 -16.82 -72.99
CA VAL A 662 -11.21 -17.81 -72.15
C VAL A 662 -9.80 -17.31 -71.86
N VAL A 663 -9.58 -16.82 -70.65
CA VAL A 663 -8.32 -16.24 -70.19
C VAL A 663 -7.44 -17.32 -69.58
N SER A 664 -6.19 -17.40 -70.05
CA SER A 664 -5.13 -18.21 -69.45
C SER A 664 -4.11 -17.34 -68.72
N PHE A 665 -3.46 -17.91 -67.71
CA PHE A 665 -2.54 -17.18 -66.83
C PHE A 665 -1.10 -17.71 -66.91
N THR A 666 -0.13 -16.81 -66.87
CA THR A 666 1.29 -17.12 -66.64
C THR A 666 1.88 -16.22 -65.56
N ALA A 667 2.80 -16.77 -64.77
CA ALA A 667 3.59 -16.03 -63.79
C ALA A 667 5.07 -16.32 -63.99
N VAL A 668 5.92 -15.29 -63.90
CA VAL A 668 7.37 -15.45 -63.81
C VAL A 668 7.74 -15.48 -62.33
N VAL A 669 8.32 -16.59 -61.89
CA VAL A 669 8.82 -16.79 -60.53
C VAL A 669 10.34 -16.72 -60.58
N LYS A 670 10.93 -15.86 -59.75
CA LYS A 670 12.38 -15.74 -59.56
C LYS A 670 12.75 -16.36 -58.21
N ASN A 671 13.84 -17.12 -58.15
CA ASN A 671 14.52 -17.35 -56.89
C ASN A 671 15.41 -16.14 -56.59
N ASP A 672 14.98 -15.24 -55.70
CA ASP A 672 15.67 -13.99 -55.37
C ASP A 672 16.73 -14.16 -54.26
N SER A 673 16.92 -15.40 -53.78
CA SER A 673 17.96 -15.71 -52.80
C SER A 673 19.33 -15.97 -53.43
N GLY A 674 20.35 -16.10 -52.58
CA GLY A 674 21.67 -16.66 -52.92
C GLY A 674 21.75 -18.19 -52.89
N ASN A 675 20.65 -18.89 -52.58
CA ASN A 675 20.63 -20.34 -52.40
C ASN A 675 19.91 -21.04 -53.56
N ASP A 676 20.43 -22.18 -54.01
CA ASP A 676 19.77 -22.99 -55.04
C ASP A 676 18.56 -23.73 -54.46
N MET A 677 17.43 -23.71 -55.17
CA MET A 677 16.29 -24.57 -54.87
C MET A 677 16.50 -25.94 -55.56
N PRO A 678 16.51 -27.06 -54.83
CA PRO A 678 16.62 -28.40 -55.41
C PRO A 678 15.35 -28.75 -56.22
N LEU A 679 15.33 -29.94 -56.85
CA LEU A 679 14.18 -30.41 -57.62
C LEU A 679 12.91 -30.48 -56.76
N SER A 680 12.06 -29.47 -56.86
CA SER A 680 10.86 -29.28 -56.03
C SER A 680 9.64 -28.90 -56.88
N LYS A 681 8.44 -29.05 -56.33
CA LYS A 681 7.20 -28.59 -56.97
C LYS A 681 6.99 -27.11 -56.69
N ILE A 682 7.15 -26.27 -57.71
CA ILE A 682 6.86 -24.83 -57.64
C ILE A 682 5.42 -24.64 -58.09
N GLY A 683 4.55 -24.22 -57.15
CA GLY A 683 3.15 -23.92 -57.41
C GLY A 683 2.89 -22.43 -57.45
N VAL A 684 2.02 -21.97 -58.35
CA VAL A 684 1.46 -20.61 -58.35
C VAL A 684 -0.05 -20.70 -58.42
N ALA A 685 -0.75 -20.10 -57.47
CA ALA A 685 -2.19 -19.91 -57.53
C ALA A 685 -2.54 -18.52 -58.07
N PHE A 686 -3.46 -18.49 -59.04
CA PHE A 686 -4.02 -17.28 -59.63
C PHE A 686 -5.41 -17.04 -59.03
N ARG A 687 -5.59 -15.87 -58.42
CA ARG A 687 -6.86 -15.46 -57.80
C ARG A 687 -7.44 -14.26 -58.54
N ILE A 688 -8.71 -14.35 -58.91
CA ILE A 688 -9.52 -13.22 -59.36
C ILE A 688 -10.39 -12.78 -58.19
N ASP A 689 -10.28 -11.52 -57.78
CA ASP A 689 -11.02 -10.93 -56.66
C ASP A 689 -11.02 -11.84 -55.42
N ARG A 690 -9.83 -12.27 -55.01
CA ARG A 690 -9.54 -13.16 -53.88
C ARG A 690 -9.96 -14.63 -54.04
N LYS A 691 -10.69 -15.01 -55.09
CA LYS A 691 -11.09 -16.41 -55.36
C LYS A 691 -10.05 -17.11 -56.23
N ILE A 692 -9.59 -18.30 -55.82
CA ILE A 692 -8.69 -19.12 -56.65
C ILE A 692 -9.45 -19.55 -57.90
N THR A 693 -8.88 -19.23 -59.06
CA THR A 693 -9.50 -19.50 -60.37
C THR A 693 -8.69 -20.49 -61.18
N ALA A 694 -7.36 -20.43 -61.07
CA ALA A 694 -6.46 -21.39 -61.71
C ALA A 694 -5.18 -21.55 -60.86
N TRP A 695 -4.43 -22.61 -61.12
CA TRP A 695 -3.08 -22.80 -60.59
C TRP A 695 -2.17 -23.42 -61.65
N GLY A 696 -0.87 -23.17 -61.52
CA GLY A 696 0.17 -23.82 -62.30
C GLY A 696 1.16 -24.51 -61.36
N VAL A 697 1.54 -25.74 -61.68
CA VAL A 697 2.59 -26.47 -60.94
C VAL A 697 3.61 -27.04 -61.91
N VAL A 698 4.90 -26.79 -61.63
CA VAL A 698 6.04 -27.39 -62.34
C VAL A 698 6.96 -28.08 -61.33
N GLN A 699 7.69 -29.12 -61.76
CA GLN A 699 8.68 -29.78 -60.91
C GLN A 699 10.07 -29.61 -61.53
N LYS A 700 10.86 -28.67 -61.01
CA LYS A 700 12.21 -28.31 -61.51
C LYS A 700 13.07 -27.73 -60.38
N PRO A 701 14.40 -27.87 -60.42
CA PRO A 701 15.28 -27.03 -59.61
C PRO A 701 15.24 -25.58 -60.10
N LEU A 702 15.53 -24.62 -59.23
CA LEU A 702 15.63 -23.20 -59.59
C LEU A 702 16.85 -22.58 -58.89
N LYS A 703 17.90 -22.30 -59.66
CA LYS A 703 19.15 -21.75 -59.11
C LYS A 703 18.95 -20.35 -58.54
N ALA A 704 19.85 -19.93 -57.65
CA ALA A 704 19.93 -18.57 -57.15
C ALA A 704 19.89 -17.56 -58.31
N GLY A 705 19.02 -16.54 -58.21
CA GLY A 705 18.81 -15.51 -59.23
C GLY A 705 18.04 -15.96 -60.49
N GLN A 706 17.80 -17.25 -60.68
CA GLN A 706 17.13 -17.78 -61.88
C GLN A 706 15.62 -17.51 -61.83
N SER A 707 15.02 -17.29 -63.01
CA SER A 707 13.57 -17.19 -63.17
C SER A 707 13.00 -18.35 -63.99
N ILE A 708 11.74 -18.69 -63.72
CA ILE A 708 10.94 -19.67 -64.46
C ILE A 708 9.54 -19.11 -64.74
N THR A 709 9.03 -19.34 -65.95
CA THR A 709 7.64 -19.04 -66.28
C THR A 709 6.76 -20.25 -65.99
N ILE A 710 5.74 -20.06 -65.16
CA ILE A 710 4.74 -21.08 -64.78
C ILE A 710 3.42 -20.71 -65.45
N LYS A 711 2.94 -21.60 -66.32
CA LYS A 711 1.62 -21.50 -66.96
C LYS A 711 0.60 -22.25 -66.12
N ALA A 712 -0.60 -21.69 -65.98
CA ALA A 712 -1.73 -22.39 -65.36
C ALA A 712 -2.00 -23.72 -66.09
N ASN A 713 -2.12 -24.81 -65.32
CA ASN A 713 -2.36 -26.16 -65.82
C ASN A 713 -3.46 -26.92 -65.05
N GLY A 714 -4.05 -26.31 -64.01
CA GLY A 714 -5.26 -26.80 -63.35
C GLY A 714 -6.09 -25.67 -62.75
N GLY A 715 -7.27 -26.01 -62.24
CA GLY A 715 -8.18 -25.06 -61.56
C GLY A 715 -9.38 -25.79 -60.93
N PRO A 716 -10.17 -25.10 -60.07
CA PRO A 716 -11.24 -25.73 -59.30
C PRO A 716 -12.32 -26.44 -60.14
N GLN A 717 -12.49 -26.06 -61.40
CA GLN A 717 -13.45 -26.66 -62.35
C GLN A 717 -12.79 -27.62 -63.35
N LYS A 718 -11.60 -28.16 -63.02
CA LYS A 718 -10.76 -28.96 -63.94
C LYS A 718 -10.31 -28.18 -65.21
N THR A 719 -10.40 -26.85 -65.19
CA THR A 719 -9.95 -25.96 -66.26
C THR A 719 -8.86 -25.00 -65.73
N PRO A 720 -7.79 -24.72 -66.48
CA PRO A 720 -6.73 -23.79 -66.07
C PRO A 720 -7.02 -22.33 -66.46
N THR A 721 -8.29 -21.99 -66.60
CA THR A 721 -8.74 -20.77 -67.29
C THR A 721 -9.88 -20.09 -66.55
N TRP A 722 -10.07 -18.81 -66.86
CA TRP A 722 -11.16 -17.98 -66.36
C TRP A 722 -11.93 -17.40 -67.55
N ILE A 723 -13.26 -17.32 -67.48
CA ILE A 723 -14.06 -16.65 -68.51
C ILE A 723 -14.28 -15.21 -68.08
N SER A 724 -13.86 -14.25 -68.91
CA SER A 724 -14.00 -12.83 -68.62
C SER A 724 -15.46 -12.38 -68.67
N ASP A 725 -15.90 -11.61 -67.68
CA ASP A 725 -17.23 -10.99 -67.64
C ASP A 725 -17.24 -9.56 -68.23
N GLY A 726 -16.10 -9.10 -68.75
CA GLY A 726 -15.91 -7.76 -69.31
C GLY A 726 -15.68 -6.65 -68.28
N LYS A 727 -15.52 -6.97 -66.99
CA LYS A 727 -15.22 -5.99 -65.94
C LYS A 727 -13.73 -5.98 -65.60
N ALA A 728 -13.32 -4.92 -64.90
CA ALA A 728 -11.98 -4.84 -64.33
C ALA A 728 -11.90 -5.69 -63.06
N HIS A 729 -10.86 -6.50 -62.94
CA HIS A 729 -10.64 -7.40 -61.81
C HIS A 729 -9.24 -7.28 -61.22
N GLU A 730 -9.11 -7.62 -59.94
CA GLU A 730 -7.83 -7.83 -59.30
C GLU A 730 -7.34 -9.26 -59.56
N LEU A 731 -6.16 -9.40 -60.18
CA LEU A 731 -5.46 -10.67 -60.35
C LEU A 731 -4.28 -10.74 -59.38
N VAL A 732 -4.29 -11.73 -58.49
CA VAL A 732 -3.16 -12.05 -57.61
C VAL A 732 -2.54 -13.37 -58.04
N ALA A 733 -1.26 -13.35 -58.42
CA ALA A 733 -0.45 -14.56 -58.48
C ALA A 733 0.28 -14.75 -57.15
N HIS A 734 0.13 -15.91 -56.55
CA HIS A 734 0.76 -16.29 -55.28
C HIS A 734 1.63 -17.52 -55.53
N VAL A 735 2.95 -17.34 -55.56
CA VAL A 735 3.87 -18.50 -55.57
C VAL A 735 3.89 -19.15 -54.20
N ASP A 736 4.11 -20.46 -54.22
CA ASP A 736 4.06 -21.36 -53.07
C ASP A 736 2.83 -21.23 -52.18
N ASP A 737 1.68 -21.12 -52.83
CA ASP A 737 0.40 -20.78 -52.22
C ASP A 737 -0.11 -21.67 -51.07
N ILE A 738 0.47 -22.86 -50.89
CA ILE A 738 0.15 -23.80 -49.79
C ILE A 738 1.38 -24.17 -48.95
N ASN A 739 2.46 -23.38 -49.02
CA ASN A 739 3.69 -23.52 -48.25
C ASN A 739 4.38 -24.90 -48.45
N ARG A 740 4.68 -25.27 -49.70
CA ARG A 740 5.37 -26.52 -50.07
C ARG A 740 6.89 -26.39 -49.90
N ILE A 741 7.42 -25.19 -49.96
CA ILE A 741 8.85 -24.88 -49.95
C ILE A 741 9.06 -23.91 -48.79
N ALA A 742 9.93 -24.26 -47.84
CA ALA A 742 10.33 -23.29 -46.83
C ALA A 742 11.18 -22.20 -47.50
N GLU A 743 10.81 -20.93 -47.30
CA GLU A 743 11.46 -19.80 -47.95
C GLU A 743 12.23 -18.93 -46.95
N SER A 744 13.30 -18.28 -47.42
CA SER A 744 14.04 -17.29 -46.64
C SER A 744 13.26 -15.97 -46.44
N ASN A 745 12.20 -15.74 -47.22
CA ASN A 745 11.29 -14.61 -47.07
C ASN A 745 9.84 -14.97 -47.49
N GLU A 746 8.99 -15.30 -46.52
CA GLU A 746 7.57 -15.64 -46.79
C GLU A 746 6.68 -14.43 -47.13
N LYS A 747 7.22 -13.20 -47.19
CA LYS A 747 6.42 -11.96 -47.30
C LYS A 747 6.31 -11.42 -48.73
N ASN A 748 7.11 -11.89 -49.67
CA ASN A 748 7.22 -11.39 -51.06
C ASN A 748 6.68 -12.37 -52.11
N THR A 749 5.92 -13.39 -51.70
CA THR A 749 5.41 -14.46 -52.57
C THR A 749 4.20 -14.06 -53.44
N LYS A 750 3.72 -12.82 -53.36
CA LYS A 750 2.50 -12.35 -54.05
C LYS A 750 2.77 -11.16 -54.96
N MET A 751 2.23 -11.21 -56.18
CA MET A 751 2.13 -10.07 -57.09
C MET A 751 0.67 -9.82 -57.48
N THR A 752 0.25 -8.57 -57.38
CA THR A 752 -1.11 -8.13 -57.73
C THR A 752 -1.07 -7.24 -58.96
N VAL A 753 -1.90 -7.55 -59.96
CA VAL A 753 -2.09 -6.75 -61.17
C VAL A 753 -3.57 -6.55 -61.45
N LYS A 754 -3.92 -5.52 -62.23
CA LYS A 754 -5.31 -5.31 -62.68
C LYS A 754 -5.49 -5.92 -64.06
N ILE A 755 -6.53 -6.73 -64.24
CA ILE A 755 -7.00 -7.13 -65.57
C ILE A 755 -8.02 -6.07 -66.01
N GLN A 756 -7.78 -5.43 -67.15
CA GLN A 756 -8.75 -4.54 -67.79
C GLN A 756 -9.31 -5.23 -69.02
N ALA A 757 -10.64 -5.28 -69.11
CA ALA A 757 -11.32 -5.75 -70.30
C ALA A 757 -11.36 -4.63 -71.36
N ALA A 758 -11.26 -5.01 -72.64
CA ALA A 758 -11.56 -4.08 -73.72
C ALA A 758 -13.08 -3.82 -73.77
N GLN A 759 -13.47 -2.54 -73.88
CA GLN A 759 -14.89 -2.16 -74.04
C GLN A 759 -15.52 -2.77 -75.28
#